data_AF-A0A094FNW3-F1
#
_entry.id   AF-A0A094FNW3-F1
#
_cell.length_a   1.000
_cell.length_b   1.000
_cell.length_c   1.000
_cell.angle_alpha   90.00
_cell.angle_beta   90.00
_cell.angle_gamma   90.00
#
_symmetry.space_group_name_H-M   'P 1'
#
loop_
_entity.id
_entity.type
_entity.pdbx_description
1 polymer ?
#
loop_
_entity_poly.entity_id
_entity_poly.type
_entity_poly.pdbx_seq_one_letter_code
_entity_poly.pdbx_strand_id
1 'polypeptide(L)'
;MAPERQNLITEYGSVAERLLQSNRDENIVYDVIVVGSGMGGGVVASALADENKRVLVLEAGSLLFPTHIGNLPRRLLIGKFQKHIWSLWEYFSVKNYNTTPNSVYNGGQGFNLGGRSIFWGSSIPPLAEWELGVWPKAIRDYLLDNGPNSGYELARGVFNSDIPQLDEFHVKITTTLGSVLGNDWEVLPAPVAVEYSGATEWSVPAGIFSTADLLLEDSLVEGAQGSREPLTVNLNHAVWDVALDPNNNKRVTGVRCYDLLDKQPRTYKAKAVVLSAGTIESAKIALNSGIPNDRIGKGIVDHAIYYRHFVIPPAAQQAPQNPRVAPQRIEPQSTKILIRHKSATLQNHAFDIILELGAQFNQGRFVDRDHIEADLETRNGYLLCEIVFQFYAPLLDNNTVTLAPNGGNAAPVNVYMERAPVANGLIVEARDIAKQIFDEFKAESIFGEDDLNSLDGLPNLKVADVGGVAHEVGTLRMPDRILQLLESPTQSLDEIYFQIIKSAIFTSYDEDDREEMLDLFKQTVGSIVILSDTLSTTAFASLVGLQKSEVNEILKQLQAILDVPDALDMPIRLLHPSFRDFLLDKDRCINLHFWVDETQAHQALAYNCIQLLSSFLRQNICGEDAPGTLVTDIETSMVEKSLPPEIKYSCLYWIRHLQKSGAQLYDNDPANKSPDLYAFIHDAKRFALYNRTVIEQTPLQLYCSALVFAPENSIVRRHFEKYIPPWIQTKPKVRTAWNAALQTLEGHTGPVWALKFSPDGKQLASASHDHTVWLWDAATGATMQTLEGHTGPVRTIAFSPDGKQLASASYDHTVRLWDAATGQGISKQISAASDSE
;
A
#
# COMPACT_ATOMS: atom_id res chain seq x y z
N MET A 1 -3.02 -6.44 -2.61
CA MET A 1 -3.84 -5.68 -3.59
C MET A 1 -3.84 -4.24 -3.11
N ALA A 2 -3.06 -3.37 -3.75
CA ALA A 2 -3.12 -1.94 -3.46
C ALA A 2 -4.43 -1.38 -4.07
N PRO A 3 -5.16 -0.48 -3.38
CA PRO A 3 -6.32 0.19 -3.96
C PRO A 3 -5.86 1.10 -5.10
N GLU A 4 -6.57 1.08 -6.22
CA GLU A 4 -6.37 2.06 -7.29
C GLU A 4 -6.86 3.43 -6.83
N ARG A 5 -5.94 4.38 -6.63
CA ARG A 5 -6.26 5.74 -6.23
C ARG A 5 -6.99 6.48 -7.35
N GLN A 6 -8.18 6.99 -7.04
CA GLN A 6 -8.95 7.84 -7.94
C GLN A 6 -8.37 9.25 -7.95
N ASN A 7 -8.32 9.88 -9.13
CA ASN A 7 -7.98 11.28 -9.26
C ASN A 7 -9.09 12.16 -8.64
N LEU A 8 -9.01 12.42 -7.35
CA LEU A 8 -9.87 13.38 -6.65
C LEU A 8 -9.29 14.78 -6.79
N ILE A 9 -9.89 15.59 -7.67
CA ILE A 9 -9.88 17.04 -7.55
C ILE A 9 -11.08 17.37 -6.65
N THR A 10 -10.88 17.57 -5.35
CA THR A 10 -11.97 18.10 -4.51
C THR A 10 -11.96 19.64 -4.56
N GLU A 11 -13.04 20.20 -5.09
CA GLU A 11 -13.36 21.61 -4.93
C GLU A 11 -13.82 21.88 -3.49
N TYR A 12 -13.12 22.79 -2.81
CA TYR A 12 -13.50 23.53 -1.59
C TYR A 12 -13.90 22.76 -0.29
N GLY A 13 -13.14 23.05 0.79
CA GLY A 13 -13.68 23.30 2.14
C GLY A 13 -13.80 22.12 3.11
N SER A 14 -14.38 20.99 2.70
CA SER A 14 -14.83 19.96 3.68
C SER A 14 -13.71 19.12 4.32
N VAL A 15 -12.64 18.82 3.59
CA VAL A 15 -11.50 18.02 4.10
C VAL A 15 -10.62 18.87 5.02
N ALA A 16 -10.35 20.12 4.64
CA ALA A 16 -9.63 21.07 5.49
C ALA A 16 -10.38 21.33 6.80
N GLU A 17 -11.70 21.52 6.77
CA GLU A 17 -12.53 21.64 7.99
C GLU A 17 -12.45 20.39 8.87
N ARG A 18 -12.40 19.19 8.29
CA ARG A 18 -12.25 17.93 9.04
C ARG A 18 -10.85 17.71 9.61
N LEU A 19 -9.80 18.06 8.86
CA LEU A 19 -8.42 18.07 9.36
C LEU A 19 -8.25 19.07 10.52
N LEU A 20 -9.08 20.11 10.56
CA LEU A 20 -9.16 21.07 11.68
C LEU A 20 -10.04 20.56 12.84
N GLN A 21 -10.92 19.58 12.61
CA GLN A 21 -11.74 18.93 13.65
C GLN A 21 -10.94 17.83 14.35
N SER A 22 -10.16 18.21 15.36
CA SER A 22 -9.45 17.23 16.20
C SER A 22 -10.40 16.50 17.14
N ASN A 23 -10.33 15.17 17.19
CA ASN A 23 -11.05 14.37 18.17
C ASN A 23 -10.27 14.31 19.49
N ARG A 24 -10.86 14.88 20.54
CA ARG A 24 -10.27 14.98 21.87
C ARG A 24 -10.84 13.98 22.87
N ASP A 25 -11.64 13.01 22.43
CA ASP A 25 -12.18 12.00 23.32
C ASP A 25 -11.16 10.90 23.62
N GLU A 26 -10.57 10.97 24.82
CA GLU A 26 -9.57 10.04 25.35
C GLU A 26 -10.18 8.70 25.82
N ASN A 27 -11.51 8.56 25.76
CA ASN A 27 -12.19 7.30 26.11
C ASN A 27 -12.28 6.33 24.93
N ILE A 28 -12.11 6.82 23.70
CA ILE A 28 -12.14 5.98 22.51
C ILE A 28 -10.92 5.06 22.50
N VAL A 29 -11.16 3.76 22.30
CA VAL A 29 -10.11 2.78 22.07
C VAL A 29 -10.00 2.56 20.57
N TYR A 30 -8.89 3.03 19.99
CA TYR A 30 -8.58 2.84 18.58
C TYR A 30 -8.03 1.43 18.34
N ASP A 31 -8.22 0.88 17.14
CA ASP A 31 -7.55 -0.36 16.77
C ASP A 31 -6.05 -0.10 16.60
N VAL A 32 -5.71 1.00 15.93
CA VAL A 32 -4.32 1.41 15.69
C VAL A 32 -4.17 2.92 15.85
N ILE A 33 -3.13 3.35 16.56
CA ILE A 33 -2.64 4.74 16.50
C ILE A 33 -1.39 4.78 15.62
N VAL A 34 -1.39 5.66 14.63
CA VAL A 34 -0.22 5.93 13.77
C VAL A 34 0.38 7.28 14.19
N VAL A 35 1.63 7.26 14.64
CA VAL A 35 2.34 8.47 15.07
C VAL A 35 3.19 8.99 13.91
N GLY A 36 2.87 10.20 13.45
CA GLY A 36 3.48 10.82 12.26
C GLY A 36 2.66 10.57 10.99
N SER A 37 2.48 11.63 10.20
CA SER A 37 1.66 11.62 8.97
C SER A 37 2.49 11.67 7.68
N GLY A 38 3.81 11.47 7.76
CA GLY A 38 4.68 11.39 6.58
C GLY A 38 4.39 10.16 5.70
N MET A 39 5.16 9.96 4.63
CA MET A 39 4.92 8.88 3.64
C MET A 39 4.60 7.52 4.26
N GLY A 40 5.43 7.02 5.17
CA GLY A 40 5.17 5.74 5.84
C GLY A 40 3.90 5.74 6.68
N GLY A 41 3.65 6.81 7.43
CA GLY A 41 2.51 6.91 8.35
C GLY A 41 1.19 7.07 7.60
N GLY A 42 1.16 7.90 6.56
CA GLY A 42 0.00 8.09 5.70
C GLY A 42 -0.40 6.80 4.98
N VAL A 43 0.57 6.08 4.40
CA VAL A 43 0.32 4.79 3.72
C VAL A 43 -0.25 3.75 4.68
N VAL A 44 0.38 3.59 5.85
CA VAL A 44 -0.08 2.60 6.84
C VAL A 44 -1.46 2.96 7.37
N ALA A 45 -1.71 4.23 7.68
CA ALA A 45 -3.01 4.67 8.18
C ALA A 45 -4.13 4.47 7.16
N SER A 46 -3.88 4.79 5.89
CA SER A 46 -4.83 4.59 4.79
C SER A 46 -5.11 3.10 4.55
N ALA A 47 -4.07 2.26 4.47
CA ALA A 47 -4.24 0.81 4.29
C ALA A 47 -5.01 0.15 5.46
N LEU A 48 -4.77 0.59 6.70
CA LEU A 48 -5.51 0.10 7.86
C LEU A 48 -6.96 0.58 7.85
N ALA A 49 -7.22 1.80 7.38
CA ALA A 49 -8.58 2.30 7.19
C ALA A 49 -9.33 1.51 6.10
N ASP A 50 -8.65 1.11 5.01
CA ASP A 50 -9.21 0.23 3.97
C ASP A 50 -9.62 -1.14 4.51
N GLU A 51 -8.92 -1.64 5.52
CA GLU A 51 -9.28 -2.86 6.28
C GLU A 51 -10.37 -2.62 7.35
N ASN A 52 -11.04 -1.46 7.29
CA ASN A 52 -12.09 -1.03 8.20
C ASN A 52 -11.66 -1.02 9.68
N LYS A 53 -10.39 -0.70 9.94
CA LYS A 53 -9.87 -0.48 11.30
C LYS A 53 -10.19 0.94 11.75
N ARG A 54 -10.46 1.13 13.04
CA ARG A 54 -10.58 2.46 13.63
C ARG A 54 -9.17 3.03 13.89
N VAL A 55 -8.74 3.96 13.03
CA VAL A 55 -7.37 4.51 13.03
C VAL A 55 -7.35 5.96 13.52
N LEU A 56 -6.39 6.28 14.40
CA LEU A 56 -6.04 7.65 14.78
C LEU A 56 -4.61 7.98 14.34
N VAL A 57 -4.46 9.03 13.55
CA VAL A 57 -3.17 9.62 13.17
C VAL A 57 -2.89 10.80 14.08
N LEU A 58 -1.72 10.79 14.73
CA LEU A 58 -1.23 11.92 15.53
C LEU A 58 -0.05 12.58 14.82
N GLU A 59 -0.20 13.84 14.44
CA GLU A 59 0.85 14.65 13.81
C GLU A 59 1.23 15.79 14.75
N ALA A 60 2.54 15.92 15.02
CA ALA A 60 3.05 16.99 15.88
C ALA A 60 2.99 18.35 15.20
N GLY A 61 3.04 18.38 13.86
CA GLY A 61 2.95 19.57 13.04
C GLY A 61 1.54 20.05 12.71
N SER A 62 1.49 21.22 12.09
CA SER A 62 0.26 21.85 11.57
C SER A 62 0.00 21.50 10.10
N LEU A 63 -1.19 21.87 9.60
CA LEU A 63 -1.51 21.89 8.18
C LEU A 63 -0.85 23.13 7.53
N LEU A 64 0.21 22.93 6.75
CA LEU A 64 0.93 24.03 6.09
C LEU A 64 0.28 24.46 4.77
N PHE A 65 -0.24 23.49 4.02
CA PHE A 65 -0.91 23.72 2.74
C PHE A 65 -2.29 23.05 2.78
N PRO A 66 -3.37 23.74 2.38
CA PRO A 66 -4.62 23.06 2.09
C PRO A 66 -4.35 22.12 0.91
N THR A 67 -4.73 20.85 1.06
CA THR A 67 -4.33 19.68 0.26
C THR A 67 -4.45 19.84 -1.26
N HIS A 68 -5.22 20.81 -1.76
CA HIS A 68 -5.25 21.23 -3.17
C HIS A 68 -4.84 22.70 -3.47
N ILE A 69 -4.99 23.65 -2.55
CA ILE A 69 -4.65 25.08 -2.78
C ILE A 69 -3.12 25.28 -2.79
N GLY A 70 -2.37 24.45 -2.06
CA GLY A 70 -0.91 24.41 -2.15
C GLY A 70 -0.39 24.09 -3.56
N ASN A 71 -1.22 23.46 -4.41
CA ASN A 71 -0.90 23.10 -5.79
C ASN A 71 -1.24 24.19 -6.82
N LEU A 72 -2.05 25.20 -6.48
CA LEU A 72 -2.37 26.29 -7.43
C LEU A 72 -1.15 27.18 -7.76
N PRO A 73 -0.33 27.63 -6.78
CA PRO A 73 0.89 28.36 -7.06
C PRO A 73 1.95 27.50 -7.76
N ARG A 74 1.94 26.17 -7.52
CA ARG A 74 2.83 25.19 -8.16
C ARG A 74 2.61 25.13 -9.69
N ARG A 75 1.36 25.32 -10.14
CA ARG A 75 0.93 25.27 -11.55
C ARG A 75 1.19 26.57 -12.34
N LEU A 76 1.35 27.71 -11.66
CA LEU A 76 1.29 29.03 -12.30
C LEU A 76 2.66 29.71 -12.52
N LEU A 77 3.71 29.33 -11.77
CA LEU A 77 5.05 29.94 -11.87
C LEU A 77 6.16 28.91 -11.62
N ILE A 78 6.54 28.19 -12.67
CA ILE A 78 7.61 27.19 -12.69
C ILE A 78 8.93 27.78 -12.15
N GLY A 79 9.59 27.10 -11.20
CA GLY A 79 10.87 27.49 -10.60
C GLY A 79 10.84 28.54 -9.48
N LYS A 80 9.77 29.33 -9.30
CA LYS A 80 9.67 30.33 -8.20
C LYS A 80 9.14 29.74 -6.89
N PHE A 81 8.26 28.74 -6.98
CA PHE A 81 7.61 28.13 -5.82
C PHE A 81 8.57 27.27 -4.98
N GLN A 82 9.39 26.41 -5.60
CA GLN A 82 10.33 25.56 -4.87
C GLN A 82 11.39 26.38 -4.13
N LYS A 83 11.87 27.48 -4.74
CA LYS A 83 12.73 28.48 -4.09
C LYS A 83 12.04 29.14 -2.90
N HIS A 84 10.73 29.40 -2.98
CA HIS A 84 9.93 29.92 -1.87
C HIS A 84 9.79 28.89 -0.73
N ILE A 85 9.51 27.62 -1.02
CA ILE A 85 9.46 26.55 -0.01
C ILE A 85 10.81 26.37 0.69
N TRP A 86 11.92 26.36 -0.07
CA TRP A 86 13.26 26.31 0.51
C TRP A 86 13.60 27.56 1.32
N SER A 87 13.13 28.76 0.93
CA SER A 87 13.24 29.96 1.78
C SER A 87 12.43 29.86 3.08
N LEU A 88 11.40 29.02 3.09
CA LEU A 88 10.60 28.73 4.29
C LEU A 88 11.17 27.56 5.10
N TRP A 89 12.19 26.85 4.59
CA TRP A 89 12.81 25.69 5.25
C TRP A 89 13.29 26.02 6.67
N GLU A 90 13.91 27.18 6.87
CA GLU A 90 14.35 27.61 8.21
C GLU A 90 13.19 27.76 9.21
N TYR A 91 11.97 28.05 8.73
CA TYR A 91 10.78 28.15 9.56
C TYR A 91 10.13 26.79 9.85
N PHE A 92 10.40 25.77 9.03
CA PHE A 92 9.82 24.41 9.16
C PHE A 92 10.78 23.40 9.77
N SER A 93 12.08 23.58 9.57
CA SER A 93 13.11 22.73 10.14
C SER A 93 13.23 23.06 11.62
N VAL A 94 12.75 22.16 12.48
CA VAL A 94 13.04 22.30 13.89
C VAL A 94 14.41 21.64 14.12
N LYS A 95 15.44 22.45 14.38
CA LYS A 95 16.73 21.97 14.89
C LYS A 95 16.57 21.60 16.37
N ASN A 96 15.80 20.55 16.64
CA ASN A 96 15.54 20.03 17.99
C ASN A 96 16.52 18.91 18.39
N TYR A 97 17.70 18.90 17.76
CA TYR A 97 18.71 17.86 17.94
C TYR A 97 20.00 18.48 18.42
N ASN A 98 20.53 17.95 19.51
CA ASN A 98 21.87 18.28 19.96
C ASN A 98 22.85 17.42 19.19
N THR A 99 23.64 18.05 18.32
CA THR A 99 24.79 17.37 17.73
C THR A 99 25.91 17.32 18.76
N THR A 100 26.33 16.12 19.12
CA THR A 100 27.47 15.92 20.03
C THR A 100 28.75 16.43 19.37
N PRO A 101 29.77 16.85 20.14
CA PRO A 101 31.07 17.23 19.59
C PRO A 101 31.59 16.18 18.60
N ASN A 102 32.09 16.64 17.45
CA ASN A 102 32.59 15.83 16.31
C ASN A 102 31.54 15.06 15.50
N SER A 103 30.25 15.17 15.82
CA SER A 103 29.18 14.68 14.94
C SER A 103 29.11 15.51 13.66
N VAL A 104 29.01 14.85 12.51
CA VAL A 104 28.84 15.50 11.19
C VAL A 104 27.38 15.60 10.76
N TYR A 105 26.44 15.23 11.62
CA TYR A 105 25.01 15.30 11.34
C TYR A 105 24.54 16.76 11.21
N ASN A 106 23.89 17.08 10.09
CA ASN A 106 23.32 18.41 9.81
C ASN A 106 21.85 18.32 9.37
N GLY A 107 21.17 17.20 9.65
CA GLY A 107 19.81 16.96 9.20
C GLY A 107 18.74 17.73 9.96
N GLY A 108 17.62 18.00 9.28
CA GLY A 108 16.45 18.71 9.84
C GLY A 108 15.14 17.94 9.66
N GLN A 109 14.26 17.98 10.65
CA GLN A 109 12.95 17.30 10.58
C GLN A 109 11.86 18.29 10.15
N GLY A 110 10.95 17.86 9.27
CA GLY A 110 9.75 18.60 8.92
C GLY A 110 8.58 18.16 9.81
N PHE A 111 7.97 19.12 10.53
CA PHE A 111 6.80 18.89 11.37
C PHE A 111 5.57 19.55 10.72
N ASN A 112 4.86 18.77 9.92
CA ASN A 112 3.66 19.19 9.21
C ASN A 112 2.88 17.95 8.74
N LEU A 113 1.60 18.11 8.43
CA LEU A 113 0.86 17.07 7.72
C LEU A 113 1.64 16.68 6.45
N GLY A 114 1.88 15.39 6.24
CA GLY A 114 2.68 14.88 5.12
C GLY A 114 4.20 14.88 5.32
N GLY A 115 4.72 15.54 6.36
CA GLY A 115 6.15 15.58 6.67
C GLY A 115 7.02 16.02 5.48
N ARG A 116 8.11 15.27 5.22
CA ARG A 116 9.06 15.56 4.12
C ARG A 116 8.49 15.33 2.71
N SER A 117 7.35 14.63 2.56
CA SER A 117 6.78 14.39 1.22
C SER A 117 6.30 15.67 0.54
N ILE A 118 6.15 16.77 1.28
CA ILE A 118 5.73 18.06 0.70
C ILE A 118 6.83 18.68 -0.18
N PHE A 119 8.08 18.30 -0.01
CA PHE A 119 9.23 18.94 -0.67
C PHE A 119 10.34 17.99 -1.15
N TRP A 120 10.08 16.67 -1.14
CA TRP A 120 11.01 15.64 -1.62
C TRP A 120 11.25 15.67 -3.14
N GLY A 121 12.29 14.97 -3.59
CA GLY A 121 12.66 14.86 -5.01
C GLY A 121 11.85 13.84 -5.83
N SER A 122 10.91 13.14 -5.19
CA SER A 122 9.89 12.22 -5.77
C SER A 122 10.39 11.04 -6.58
N SER A 123 11.70 10.79 -6.57
CA SER A 123 12.30 9.60 -7.16
C SER A 123 12.06 8.40 -6.25
N ILE A 124 11.57 7.29 -6.80
CA ILE A 124 11.35 6.03 -6.05
C ILE A 124 11.93 4.81 -6.78
N PRO A 125 13.24 4.78 -7.06
CA PRO A 125 13.84 3.68 -7.79
C PRO A 125 13.85 2.38 -6.97
N PRO A 126 13.92 1.22 -7.63
CA PRO A 126 13.97 -0.06 -6.94
C PRO A 126 15.32 -0.24 -6.22
N LEU A 127 15.30 -0.96 -5.09
CA LEU A 127 16.51 -1.40 -4.40
C LEU A 127 17.38 -2.24 -5.35
N ALA A 128 18.70 -2.16 -5.20
CA ALA A 128 19.60 -2.96 -6.02
C ALA A 128 19.53 -4.43 -5.57
N GLU A 129 19.45 -5.37 -6.52
CA GLU A 129 19.23 -6.80 -6.23
C GLU A 129 20.27 -7.39 -5.28
N TRP A 130 21.53 -6.99 -5.45
CA TRP A 130 22.63 -7.44 -4.59
C TRP A 130 22.49 -6.96 -3.13
N GLU A 131 21.85 -5.81 -2.88
CA GLU A 131 21.56 -5.32 -1.52
C GLU A 131 20.52 -6.18 -0.81
N LEU A 132 19.60 -6.77 -1.58
CA LEU A 132 18.60 -7.69 -1.06
C LEU A 132 19.15 -9.10 -0.89
N GLY A 133 20.33 -9.41 -1.43
CA GLY A 133 21.01 -10.70 -1.27
C GLY A 133 21.22 -11.10 0.18
N VAL A 134 21.32 -10.12 1.10
CA VAL A 134 21.50 -10.31 2.55
C VAL A 134 20.19 -10.33 3.34
N TRP A 135 19.04 -10.12 2.68
CA TRP A 135 17.73 -10.14 3.33
C TRP A 135 17.17 -11.57 3.41
N PRO A 136 16.26 -11.86 4.37
CA PRO A 136 15.56 -13.14 4.40
C PRO A 136 14.93 -13.46 3.04
N LYS A 137 15.12 -14.70 2.56
CA LYS A 137 14.72 -15.12 1.21
C LYS A 137 13.28 -14.72 0.88
N ALA A 138 12.33 -14.95 1.77
CA ALA A 138 10.92 -14.58 1.55
C ALA A 138 10.70 -13.07 1.33
N ILE A 139 11.41 -12.22 2.08
CA ILE A 139 11.30 -10.76 1.93
C ILE A 139 11.99 -10.30 0.65
N ARG A 140 13.19 -10.83 0.39
CA ARG A 140 13.92 -10.57 -0.86
C ARG A 140 13.06 -10.95 -2.06
N ASP A 141 12.52 -12.15 -2.08
CA ASP A 141 11.71 -12.65 -3.19
C ASP A 141 10.41 -11.82 -3.34
N TYR A 142 9.79 -11.38 -2.24
CA TYR A 142 8.64 -10.45 -2.28
C TYR A 142 8.99 -9.06 -2.84
N LEU A 143 10.17 -8.53 -2.54
CA LEU A 143 10.63 -7.22 -3.01
C LEU A 143 11.15 -7.27 -4.46
N LEU A 144 11.76 -8.38 -4.86
CA LEU A 144 12.33 -8.61 -6.20
C LEU A 144 11.36 -9.22 -7.21
N ASP A 145 10.21 -9.72 -6.77
CA ASP A 145 9.20 -10.24 -7.69
C ASP A 145 8.78 -9.14 -8.69
N ASN A 146 8.65 -9.52 -9.95
CA ASN A 146 8.17 -8.64 -11.02
C ASN A 146 6.65 -8.76 -11.23
N GLY A 147 5.98 -9.56 -10.40
CA GLY A 147 4.53 -9.70 -10.39
C GLY A 147 3.82 -8.45 -9.85
N PRO A 148 2.53 -8.26 -10.21
CA PRO A 148 1.72 -7.10 -9.76
C PRO A 148 1.46 -7.07 -8.24
N ASN A 149 1.86 -8.12 -7.51
CA ASN A 149 1.72 -8.23 -6.06
C ASN A 149 3.06 -8.12 -5.33
N SER A 150 4.16 -7.80 -6.02
CA SER A 150 5.43 -7.58 -5.37
C SER A 150 5.40 -6.33 -4.49
N GLY A 151 6.25 -6.29 -3.47
CA GLY A 151 6.29 -5.17 -2.53
C GLY A 151 6.63 -3.85 -3.21
N TYR A 152 7.51 -3.89 -4.21
CA TYR A 152 7.90 -2.70 -4.95
C TYR A 152 6.79 -2.20 -5.88
N GLU A 153 6.14 -3.09 -6.65
CA GLU A 153 5.04 -2.69 -7.55
C GLU A 153 3.81 -2.21 -6.76
N LEU A 154 3.53 -2.78 -5.58
CA LEU A 154 2.51 -2.26 -4.67
C LEU A 154 2.88 -0.85 -4.16
N ALA A 155 4.14 -0.62 -3.79
CA ALA A 155 4.59 0.71 -3.36
C ALA A 155 4.50 1.73 -4.50
N ARG A 156 4.83 1.35 -5.74
CA ARG A 156 4.67 2.19 -6.94
C ARG A 156 3.22 2.54 -7.19
N GLY A 157 2.31 1.56 -7.10
CA GLY A 157 0.88 1.77 -7.25
C GLY A 157 0.32 2.72 -6.18
N VAL A 158 0.77 2.57 -4.93
CA VAL A 158 0.48 3.49 -3.84
C VAL A 158 0.96 4.89 -4.24
N PHE A 159 2.25 5.14 -4.46
CA PHE A 159 2.73 6.50 -4.78
C PHE A 159 2.33 7.04 -6.16
N ASN A 160 1.44 6.33 -6.89
CA ASN A 160 1.04 6.63 -8.25
C ASN A 160 2.28 6.95 -9.11
N SER A 161 3.26 6.06 -9.02
CA SER A 161 4.53 6.25 -9.69
C SER A 161 4.41 5.92 -11.16
N ASP A 162 4.79 6.89 -11.97
CA ASP A 162 4.86 6.74 -13.41
C ASP A 162 6.31 6.68 -13.85
N ILE A 163 6.53 5.94 -14.95
CA ILE A 163 7.77 6.03 -15.71
C ILE A 163 7.49 7.08 -16.77
N PRO A 164 8.26 8.19 -16.86
CA PRO A 164 8.07 9.17 -17.91
C PRO A 164 7.91 8.48 -19.27
N GLN A 165 6.82 8.75 -20.00
CA GLN A 165 6.69 8.22 -21.35
C GLN A 165 7.92 8.67 -22.13
N LEU A 166 8.64 7.69 -22.70
CA LEU A 166 9.89 7.92 -23.37
C LEU A 166 9.63 8.74 -24.64
N ASP A 167 9.74 10.06 -24.54
CA ASP A 167 9.71 10.95 -25.69
C ASP A 167 11.01 10.83 -26.51
N GLU A 168 11.04 11.43 -27.70
CA GLU A 168 12.20 11.39 -28.58
C GLU A 168 13.48 11.90 -27.88
N PHE A 169 13.34 12.85 -26.93
CA PHE A 169 14.45 13.40 -26.17
C PHE A 169 14.99 12.38 -25.14
N HIS A 170 14.13 11.78 -24.32
CA HIS A 170 14.51 10.82 -23.29
C HIS A 170 15.09 9.53 -23.91
N VAL A 171 14.48 9.01 -24.99
CA VAL A 171 15.03 7.86 -25.72
C VAL A 171 16.43 8.16 -26.25
N LYS A 172 16.62 9.35 -26.83
CA LYS A 172 17.92 9.75 -27.37
C LYS A 172 18.96 9.85 -26.26
N ILE A 173 18.66 10.52 -25.16
CA ILE A 173 19.58 10.69 -24.03
C ILE A 173 19.96 9.35 -23.40
N THR A 174 18.99 8.48 -23.11
CA THR A 174 19.26 7.16 -22.52
C THR A 174 20.09 6.28 -23.45
N THR A 175 19.83 6.34 -24.78
CA THR A 175 20.64 5.65 -25.79
C THR A 175 22.07 6.19 -25.85
N THR A 176 22.24 7.51 -25.80
CA THR A 176 23.55 8.17 -25.78
C THR A 176 24.33 7.77 -24.53
N LEU A 177 23.72 7.86 -23.34
CA LEU A 177 24.36 7.48 -22.08
C LEU A 177 24.74 5.99 -22.06
N GLY A 178 23.87 5.11 -22.56
CA GLY A 178 24.19 3.68 -22.69
C GLY A 178 25.38 3.42 -23.62
N SER A 179 25.54 4.23 -24.67
CA SER A 179 26.68 4.16 -25.59
C SER A 179 27.98 4.66 -24.95
N VAL A 180 27.90 5.71 -24.12
CA VAL A 180 29.04 6.29 -23.40
C VAL A 180 29.55 5.35 -22.31
N LEU A 181 28.64 4.82 -21.50
CA LEU A 181 29.00 4.01 -20.31
C LEU A 181 29.24 2.54 -20.63
N GLY A 182 28.69 2.05 -21.75
CA GLY A 182 28.80 0.66 -22.17
C GLY A 182 27.75 -0.27 -21.55
N ASN A 183 27.77 -1.53 -21.97
CA ASN A 183 26.70 -2.51 -21.70
C ASN A 183 26.60 -2.99 -20.24
N ASP A 184 27.63 -2.76 -19.43
CA ASP A 184 27.66 -3.17 -18.02
C ASP A 184 26.87 -2.21 -17.12
N TRP A 185 26.62 -0.98 -17.62
CA TRP A 185 25.77 0.01 -16.98
C TRP A 185 24.36 -0.07 -17.55
N GLU A 186 23.39 -0.07 -16.65
CA GLU A 186 21.98 0.01 -16.96
C GLU A 186 21.53 1.46 -16.80
N VAL A 187 20.99 2.02 -17.87
CA VAL A 187 20.45 3.39 -17.91
C VAL A 187 18.94 3.29 -17.96
N LEU A 188 18.30 3.57 -16.84
CA LEU A 188 16.87 3.41 -16.63
C LEU A 188 16.20 4.77 -16.46
N PRO A 189 14.96 4.94 -16.95
CA PRO A 189 14.15 6.07 -16.50
C PRO A 189 13.94 5.94 -14.99
N ALA A 190 14.18 7.01 -14.23
CA ALA A 190 13.92 6.98 -12.80
C ALA A 190 12.40 7.02 -12.56
N PRO A 191 11.81 6.05 -11.85
CA PRO A 191 10.39 6.09 -11.49
C PRO A 191 10.13 7.30 -10.61
N VAL A 192 9.12 8.10 -10.95
CA VAL A 192 8.76 9.31 -10.21
C VAL A 192 7.36 9.17 -9.65
N ALA A 193 7.17 9.50 -8.38
CA ALA A 193 5.85 9.62 -7.75
C ALA A 193 5.13 10.87 -8.28
N VAL A 194 4.01 10.67 -8.97
CA VAL A 194 3.23 11.75 -9.58
C VAL A 194 1.80 11.74 -9.06
N GLU A 195 1.15 12.89 -8.98
CA GLU A 195 -0.26 12.94 -8.53
C GLU A 195 -1.23 12.36 -9.59
N TYR A 196 -0.91 12.37 -10.90
CA TYR A 196 -1.67 11.64 -11.94
C TYR A 196 -0.78 11.07 -13.06
N SER A 197 -1.18 9.93 -13.63
CA SER A 197 -0.50 9.26 -14.75
C SER A 197 -0.46 10.13 -16.01
N GLY A 198 0.70 10.19 -16.70
CA GLY A 198 0.90 11.02 -17.89
C GLY A 198 1.31 12.47 -17.63
N ALA A 199 1.61 12.85 -16.39
CA ALA A 199 2.12 14.17 -16.00
C ALA A 199 3.59 14.44 -16.46
N THR A 200 4.07 13.77 -17.50
CA THR A 200 5.50 13.52 -17.68
C THR A 200 6.24 14.60 -18.48
N GLU A 201 5.52 15.53 -19.11
CA GLU A 201 6.14 16.55 -19.98
C GLU A 201 6.42 17.89 -19.27
N TRP A 202 5.68 18.23 -18.21
CA TRP A 202 5.72 19.57 -17.59
C TRP A 202 5.78 19.55 -16.05
N SER A 203 5.61 18.37 -15.43
CA SER A 203 5.29 18.26 -13.99
C SER A 203 6.41 17.67 -13.14
N VAL A 204 7.47 17.15 -13.76
CA VAL A 204 8.59 16.49 -13.07
C VAL A 204 9.36 17.43 -12.11
N PRO A 205 9.50 18.75 -12.37
CA PRO A 205 10.26 19.61 -11.45
C PRO A 205 9.42 20.65 -10.68
N ALA A 206 8.10 20.72 -10.87
CA ALA A 206 7.25 21.72 -10.20
C ALA A 206 5.85 21.19 -9.83
N GLY A 207 5.79 20.35 -8.78
CA GLY A 207 4.71 20.47 -7.80
C GLY A 207 3.39 19.71 -8.02
N ILE A 208 3.47 18.46 -8.49
CA ILE A 208 2.35 17.50 -8.57
C ILE A 208 2.86 16.17 -7.98
N PHE A 209 3.23 16.18 -6.69
CA PHE A 209 3.78 15.00 -6.01
C PHE A 209 2.67 14.26 -5.29
N SER A 210 2.68 12.93 -5.37
CA SER A 210 1.88 12.10 -4.47
C SER A 210 2.41 12.28 -3.06
N THR A 211 1.60 12.89 -2.20
CA THR A 211 1.97 13.18 -0.82
C THR A 211 1.07 12.42 0.13
N ALA A 212 1.55 12.20 1.37
CA ALA A 212 0.81 11.45 2.37
C ALA A 212 -0.49 12.14 2.81
N ASP A 213 -0.63 13.44 2.61
CA ASP A 213 -1.89 14.16 2.84
C ASP A 213 -2.98 13.80 1.81
N LEU A 214 -2.63 13.61 0.54
CA LEU A 214 -3.59 13.15 -0.49
C LEU A 214 -4.09 11.72 -0.18
N LEU A 215 -3.21 10.87 0.34
CA LEU A 215 -3.57 9.53 0.83
C LEU A 215 -4.61 9.53 1.95
N LEU A 216 -4.42 10.43 2.91
CA LEU A 216 -5.28 10.52 4.08
C LEU A 216 -6.61 11.20 3.73
N GLU A 217 -6.62 12.09 2.74
CA GLU A 217 -7.82 12.77 2.24
C GLU A 217 -8.87 11.78 1.73
N ASP A 218 -8.48 10.82 0.90
CA ASP A 218 -9.41 9.80 0.36
C ASP A 218 -10.10 9.03 1.49
N SER A 219 -9.31 8.52 2.44
CA SER A 219 -9.83 7.78 3.60
C SER A 219 -10.70 8.66 4.52
N LEU A 220 -10.41 9.96 4.64
CA LEU A 220 -11.23 10.92 5.40
C LEU A 220 -12.57 11.23 4.71
N VAL A 221 -12.59 11.28 3.37
CA VAL A 221 -13.80 11.56 2.58
C VAL A 221 -14.74 10.36 2.61
N GLU A 222 -14.22 9.15 2.40
CA GLU A 222 -15.03 7.91 2.38
C GLU A 222 -15.65 7.60 3.74
N GLY A 223 -14.88 7.68 4.82
CA GLY A 223 -15.39 7.44 6.19
C GLY A 223 -16.53 8.39 6.56
N ALA A 224 -16.55 9.60 6.02
CA ALA A 224 -17.61 10.57 6.28
C ALA A 224 -18.91 10.32 5.49
N GLN A 225 -18.87 9.49 4.45
CA GLN A 225 -20.06 9.05 3.71
C GLN A 225 -20.72 7.82 4.36
N GLY A 226 -20.18 7.33 5.49
CA GLY A 226 -20.76 6.22 6.27
C GLY A 226 -20.49 4.84 5.69
N SER A 227 -19.63 4.72 4.67
CA SER A 227 -19.25 3.45 4.06
C SER A 227 -18.18 2.68 4.83
N ARG A 228 -17.46 3.34 5.76
CA ARG A 228 -16.32 2.80 6.52
C ARG A 228 -16.19 3.45 7.91
N GLU A 229 -15.49 2.79 8.84
CA GLU A 229 -15.07 3.40 10.11
C GLU A 229 -14.17 4.62 9.83
N PRO A 230 -14.40 5.77 10.48
CA PRO A 230 -13.72 7.01 10.14
C PRO A 230 -12.27 7.03 10.62
N LEU A 231 -11.35 7.27 9.70
CA LEU A 231 -9.99 7.71 9.99
C LEU A 231 -10.04 9.05 10.73
N THR A 232 -9.29 9.18 11.83
CA THR A 232 -9.17 10.44 12.57
C THR A 232 -7.75 10.98 12.46
N VAL A 233 -7.59 12.27 12.18
CA VAL A 233 -6.27 12.92 12.14
C VAL A 233 -6.26 14.09 13.13
N ASN A 234 -5.40 14.01 14.14
CA ASN A 234 -5.16 15.11 15.07
C ASN A 234 -3.81 15.76 14.77
N LEU A 235 -3.89 16.99 14.27
CA LEU A 235 -2.73 17.86 14.07
C LEU A 235 -2.30 18.50 15.39
N ASN A 236 -1.07 19.00 15.45
CA ASN A 236 -0.51 19.67 16.63
C ASN A 236 -0.50 18.80 17.91
N HIS A 237 -0.41 17.48 17.74
CA HIS A 237 -0.34 16.50 18.83
C HIS A 237 1.05 15.88 18.89
N ALA A 238 1.90 16.41 19.77
CA ALA A 238 3.27 15.96 19.94
C ALA A 238 3.33 14.73 20.86
N VAL A 239 3.41 13.54 20.27
CA VAL A 239 3.62 12.29 21.02
C VAL A 239 5.03 12.29 21.60
N TRP A 240 5.15 12.01 22.91
CA TRP A 240 6.45 11.88 23.56
C TRP A 240 6.75 10.44 23.99
N ASP A 241 5.73 9.60 24.21
CA ASP A 241 5.94 8.16 24.49
C ASP A 241 4.72 7.29 24.14
N VAL A 242 4.99 6.00 24.03
CA VAL A 242 4.03 4.91 23.92
C VAL A 242 3.71 4.41 25.33
N ALA A 243 2.42 4.37 25.67
CA ALA A 243 1.95 3.85 26.93
C ALA A 243 1.98 2.32 26.92
N LEU A 244 2.70 1.72 27.87
CA LEU A 244 2.82 0.27 28.04
C LEU A 244 1.98 -0.21 29.22
N ASP A 245 1.49 -1.44 29.14
CA ASP A 245 0.81 -2.09 30.26
C ASP A 245 1.77 -2.23 31.46
N PRO A 246 1.43 -1.71 32.66
CA PRO A 246 2.28 -1.82 33.84
C PRO A 246 2.66 -3.26 34.23
N ASN A 247 1.82 -4.24 33.87
CA ASN A 247 2.04 -5.65 34.18
C ASN A 247 2.72 -6.41 33.02
N ASN A 248 2.77 -5.83 31.83
CA ASN A 248 3.40 -6.42 30.66
C ASN A 248 3.97 -5.32 29.75
N ASN A 249 5.26 -4.99 29.93
CA ASN A 249 5.95 -3.97 29.15
C ASN A 249 6.14 -4.32 27.66
N LYS A 250 5.67 -5.48 27.20
CA LYS A 250 5.58 -5.82 25.77
C LYS A 250 4.21 -5.48 25.16
N ARG A 251 3.22 -5.15 25.98
CA ARG A 251 1.87 -4.80 25.54
C ARG A 251 1.70 -3.29 25.54
N VAL A 252 1.29 -2.77 24.38
CA VAL A 252 0.93 -1.36 24.22
C VAL A 252 -0.51 -1.15 24.67
N THR A 253 -0.78 -0.01 25.31
CA THR A 253 -2.11 0.43 25.73
C THR A 253 -2.55 1.73 25.06
N GLY A 254 -1.63 2.43 24.38
CA GLY A 254 -1.89 3.69 23.74
C GLY A 254 -0.65 4.56 23.61
N VAL A 255 -0.85 5.88 23.59
CA VAL A 255 0.22 6.88 23.53
C VAL A 255 -0.09 8.07 24.45
N ARG A 256 0.97 8.73 24.91
CA ARG A 256 0.90 9.99 25.65
C ARG A 256 1.47 11.11 24.78
N CYS A 257 0.72 12.19 24.65
CA CYS A 257 1.09 13.32 23.81
C CYS A 257 0.73 14.67 24.44
N TYR A 258 1.34 15.72 23.92
CA TYR A 258 0.98 17.10 24.24
C TYR A 258 0.12 17.67 23.11
N ASP A 259 -1.08 18.12 23.44
CA ASP A 259 -1.86 18.96 22.54
C ASP A 259 -1.28 20.37 22.58
N LEU A 260 -0.60 20.77 21.51
CA LEU A 260 0.11 22.05 21.44
C LEU A 260 -0.84 23.24 21.38
N LEU A 261 -2.08 23.05 20.91
CA LEU A 261 -3.08 24.10 20.82
C LEU A 261 -3.76 24.32 22.17
N ASP A 262 -4.21 23.24 22.81
CA ASP A 262 -4.87 23.31 24.12
C ASP A 262 -3.88 23.41 25.29
N LYS A 263 -2.58 23.21 25.01
CA LYS A 263 -1.46 23.28 25.97
C LYS A 263 -1.64 22.33 27.15
N GLN A 264 -2.06 21.11 26.88
CA GLN A 264 -2.29 20.11 27.92
C GLN A 264 -1.86 18.70 27.48
N PRO A 265 -1.45 17.85 28.45
CA PRO A 265 -1.19 16.45 28.18
C PRO A 265 -2.49 15.72 27.82
N ARG A 266 -2.40 14.74 26.91
CA ARG A 266 -3.48 13.84 26.51
C ARG A 266 -2.99 12.39 26.47
N THR A 267 -3.89 11.45 26.72
CA THR A 267 -3.63 10.02 26.61
C THR A 267 -4.67 9.36 25.71
N TYR A 268 -4.24 8.85 24.56
CA TYR A 268 -5.10 8.12 23.64
C TYR A 268 -4.86 6.63 23.76
N LYS A 269 -5.94 5.83 23.73
CA LYS A 269 -5.88 4.37 23.92
C LYS A 269 -5.91 3.64 22.59
N ALA A 270 -5.09 2.59 22.45
CA ALA A 270 -5.10 1.76 21.26
C ALA A 270 -4.65 0.32 21.51
N LYS A 271 -5.09 -0.59 20.63
CA LYS A 271 -4.65 -2.00 20.63
C LYS A 271 -3.25 -2.17 20.02
N ALA A 272 -2.87 -1.29 19.10
CA ALA A 272 -1.54 -1.24 18.48
C ALA A 272 -1.09 0.21 18.23
N VAL A 273 0.23 0.42 18.17
CA VAL A 273 0.84 1.72 17.84
C VAL A 273 1.90 1.52 16.77
N VAL A 274 1.86 2.37 15.74
CA VAL A 274 2.86 2.44 14.67
C VAL A 274 3.63 3.74 14.84
N LEU A 275 4.96 3.66 15.03
CA LEU A 275 5.83 4.83 15.07
C LEU A 275 6.38 5.12 13.67
N SER A 276 5.89 6.19 13.06
CA SER A 276 6.29 6.67 11.73
C SER A 276 6.53 8.19 11.71
N ALA A 277 7.09 8.73 12.79
CA ALA A 277 7.39 10.17 12.94
C ALA A 277 8.67 10.61 12.21
N GLY A 278 9.28 9.72 11.41
CA GLY A 278 10.63 9.87 10.84
C GLY A 278 11.70 9.17 11.69
N THR A 279 12.89 8.97 11.12
CA THR A 279 13.95 8.12 11.70
C THR A 279 14.35 8.54 13.11
N ILE A 280 14.60 9.84 13.31
CA ILE A 280 15.09 10.37 14.59
C ILE A 280 13.97 10.50 15.62
N GLU A 281 12.80 11.01 15.22
CA GLU A 281 11.66 11.21 16.13
C GLU A 281 11.04 9.88 16.59
N SER A 282 10.94 8.90 15.70
CA SER A 282 10.45 7.56 16.09
C SER A 282 11.41 6.91 17.08
N ALA A 283 12.72 7.04 16.86
CA ALA A 283 13.73 6.58 17.82
C ALA A 283 13.62 7.32 19.16
N LYS A 284 13.44 8.65 19.16
CA LYS A 284 13.22 9.45 20.37
C LYS A 284 12.03 8.94 21.18
N ILE A 285 10.87 8.82 20.54
CA ILE A 285 9.64 8.35 21.19
C ILE A 285 9.85 6.94 21.74
N ALA A 286 10.45 6.04 20.95
CA ALA A 286 10.69 4.67 21.36
C ALA A 286 11.66 4.57 22.57
N LEU A 287 12.75 5.34 22.57
CA LEU A 287 13.68 5.45 23.70
C LEU A 287 12.98 5.98 24.95
N ASN A 288 12.17 7.03 24.80
CA ASN A 288 11.44 7.64 25.91
C ASN A 288 10.33 6.71 26.47
N SER A 289 9.85 5.77 25.66
CA SER A 289 8.82 4.79 26.04
C SER A 289 9.33 3.65 26.91
N GLY A 290 10.65 3.47 27.03
CA GLY A 290 11.23 2.34 27.78
C GLY A 290 10.92 0.98 27.15
N ILE A 291 10.74 0.93 25.82
CA ILE A 291 10.54 -0.33 25.08
C ILE A 291 11.78 -1.21 25.30
N PRO A 292 11.63 -2.49 25.68
CA PRO A 292 12.75 -3.37 26.01
C PRO A 292 13.50 -3.84 24.74
N ASN A 293 14.24 -2.91 24.11
CA ASN A 293 15.06 -3.15 22.93
C ASN A 293 16.33 -2.29 23.00
N ASP A 294 17.48 -2.94 23.09
CA ASP A 294 18.79 -2.31 23.25
C ASP A 294 19.40 -1.79 21.94
N ARG A 295 18.72 -2.02 20.80
CA ARG A 295 19.14 -1.57 19.47
C ARG A 295 18.50 -0.24 19.05
N ILE A 296 17.46 0.23 19.74
CA ILE A 296 16.80 1.49 19.40
C ILE A 296 17.84 2.63 19.48
N GLY A 297 17.93 3.41 18.40
CA GLY A 297 18.87 4.52 18.31
C GLY A 297 20.33 4.12 18.11
N LYS A 298 20.66 2.86 17.80
CA LYS A 298 22.04 2.42 17.48
C LYS A 298 22.18 2.08 16.00
N GLY A 299 23.41 2.23 15.48
CA GLY A 299 23.76 1.79 14.13
C GLY A 299 23.10 2.63 13.04
N ILE A 300 22.95 3.95 13.25
CA ILE A 300 22.24 4.80 12.30
C ILE A 300 23.09 5.00 11.04
N VAL A 301 22.44 4.97 9.87
CA VAL A 301 23.09 5.16 8.57
C VAL A 301 22.56 6.35 7.82
N ASP A 302 23.44 6.89 7.00
CA ASP A 302 23.12 7.83 5.95
C ASP A 302 24.11 7.63 4.81
N HIS A 303 23.68 8.00 3.60
CA HIS A 303 24.46 7.81 2.40
C HIS A 303 25.58 8.84 2.32
N ALA A 304 26.76 8.40 1.89
CA ALA A 304 27.75 9.33 1.39
C ALA A 304 27.28 9.79 -0.01
N ILE A 305 26.97 11.07 -0.13
CA ILE A 305 26.49 11.65 -1.40
C ILE A 305 27.54 12.60 -1.95
N TYR A 306 27.86 12.41 -3.23
CA TYR A 306 28.67 13.32 -4.01
C TYR A 306 27.83 13.85 -5.16
N TYR A 307 27.95 15.12 -5.50
CA TYR A 307 27.12 15.71 -6.55
C TYR A 307 27.86 16.80 -7.33
N ARG A 308 27.33 17.17 -8.49
CA ARG A 308 27.79 18.33 -9.24
C ARG A 308 26.67 18.93 -10.09
N HIS A 309 26.59 20.26 -10.06
CA HIS A 309 25.76 21.05 -10.97
C HIS A 309 26.57 21.48 -12.20
N PHE A 310 25.90 21.50 -13.35
CA PHE A 310 26.49 21.91 -14.63
C PHE A 310 25.41 22.39 -15.61
N VAL A 311 25.84 22.99 -16.72
CA VAL A 311 24.94 23.40 -17.80
C VAL A 311 25.33 22.76 -19.13
N ILE A 312 24.33 22.50 -19.98
CA ILE A 312 24.52 22.02 -21.35
C ILE A 312 24.21 23.17 -22.32
N PRO A 313 25.14 23.55 -23.21
CA PRO A 313 24.93 24.67 -24.14
C PRO A 313 23.90 24.36 -25.23
N PRO A 314 23.16 25.37 -25.76
CA PRO A 314 22.12 25.15 -26.76
C PRO A 314 22.62 24.43 -28.03
N ALA A 315 23.88 24.66 -28.42
CA ALA A 315 24.49 24.01 -29.59
C ALA A 315 24.67 22.49 -29.42
N ALA A 316 24.74 21.99 -28.19
CA ALA A 316 24.80 20.56 -27.89
C ALA A 316 23.39 19.91 -27.86
N GLN A 317 22.32 20.72 -27.81
CA GLN A 317 20.93 20.25 -27.66
C GLN A 317 20.21 19.99 -29.00
N GLN A 318 20.66 20.55 -30.13
CA GLN A 318 19.92 20.54 -31.41
C GLN A 318 20.11 19.26 -32.26
N ALA A 319 19.02 18.77 -32.87
CA ALA A 319 19.03 17.88 -34.05
C ALA A 319 19.18 18.72 -35.34
N PRO A 320 19.72 18.18 -36.45
CA PRO A 320 19.94 18.96 -37.67
C PRO A 320 18.60 19.32 -38.32
N GLN A 321 18.12 20.56 -38.19
CA GLN A 321 16.96 21.06 -38.94
C GLN A 321 17.14 22.46 -39.55
N ASN A 322 16.39 22.64 -40.65
CA ASN A 322 16.50 23.66 -41.69
C ASN A 322 16.40 25.12 -41.17
N PRO A 323 17.16 26.07 -41.75
CA PRO A 323 17.39 27.41 -41.17
C PRO A 323 16.27 28.45 -41.45
N ARG A 324 15.01 28.03 -41.67
CA ARG A 324 13.96 28.95 -42.17
C ARG A 324 12.81 29.27 -41.20
N VAL A 325 12.85 28.81 -39.96
CA VAL A 325 11.85 29.18 -38.94
C VAL A 325 12.59 29.60 -37.68
N ALA A 326 12.24 30.77 -37.13
CA ALA A 326 12.77 31.19 -35.84
C ALA A 326 12.41 30.14 -34.77
N PRO A 327 13.36 29.72 -33.91
CA PRO A 327 13.11 28.66 -32.96
C PRO A 327 11.96 29.08 -32.02
N GLN A 328 10.94 28.23 -31.90
CA GLN A 328 9.99 28.33 -30.80
C GLN A 328 10.76 28.26 -29.48
N ARG A 329 10.33 29.02 -28.47
CA ARG A 329 10.91 29.00 -27.12
C ARG A 329 10.55 27.64 -26.50
N ILE A 330 11.45 26.66 -26.65
CA ILE A 330 11.31 25.34 -26.00
C ILE A 330 11.77 25.54 -24.56
N GLU A 331 10.84 25.55 -23.61
CA GLU A 331 11.21 25.43 -22.20
C GLU A 331 11.81 24.04 -21.97
N PRO A 332 12.92 23.92 -21.22
CA PRO A 332 13.60 22.66 -21.05
C PRO A 332 12.74 21.66 -20.27
N GLN A 333 12.39 20.53 -20.90
CA GLN A 333 11.77 19.39 -20.25
C GLN A 333 12.74 18.80 -19.22
N SER A 334 12.28 18.64 -17.97
CA SER A 334 13.09 18.04 -16.91
C SER A 334 12.94 16.51 -16.93
N THR A 335 14.05 15.80 -16.77
CA THR A 335 14.10 14.34 -16.80
C THR A 335 15.06 13.83 -15.73
N LYS A 336 14.65 12.78 -15.00
CA LYS A 336 15.52 12.04 -14.07
C LYS A 336 15.84 10.66 -14.63
N ILE A 337 17.12 10.32 -14.58
CA ILE A 337 17.66 9.06 -15.10
C ILE A 337 18.41 8.38 -13.97
N LEU A 338 18.11 7.10 -13.76
CA LEU A 338 18.82 6.24 -12.84
C LEU A 338 19.86 5.44 -13.63
N ILE A 339 21.10 5.45 -13.18
CA ILE A 339 22.18 4.69 -13.80
C ILE A 339 22.81 3.79 -12.74
N ARG A 340 22.88 2.50 -13.04
CA ARG A 340 23.37 1.46 -12.11
C ARG A 340 24.27 0.45 -12.80
N HIS A 341 25.17 -0.14 -12.05
CA HIS A 341 26.06 -1.18 -12.59
C HIS A 341 25.49 -2.57 -12.32
N LYS A 342 25.38 -3.41 -13.36
CA LYS A 342 24.76 -4.76 -13.27
C LYS A 342 25.49 -5.71 -12.33
N SER A 343 26.80 -5.52 -12.17
CA SER A 343 27.65 -6.34 -11.28
C SER A 343 28.17 -5.53 -10.09
N ALA A 344 27.39 -4.55 -9.62
CA ALA A 344 27.75 -3.77 -8.44
C ALA A 344 28.00 -4.70 -7.23
N THR A 345 29.10 -4.43 -6.53
CA THR A 345 29.50 -5.12 -5.30
C THR A 345 29.92 -4.08 -4.28
N LEU A 346 30.21 -4.52 -3.06
CA LEU A 346 30.68 -3.60 -2.02
C LEU A 346 32.03 -2.94 -2.36
N GLN A 347 32.91 -3.64 -3.07
CA GLN A 347 34.23 -3.13 -3.40
C GLN A 347 34.27 -2.40 -4.75
N ASN A 348 33.36 -2.72 -5.68
CA ASN A 348 33.39 -2.22 -7.05
C ASN A 348 32.00 -1.72 -7.46
N HIS A 349 31.92 -0.53 -8.06
CA HIS A 349 30.66 0.07 -8.53
C HIS A 349 29.62 0.23 -7.41
N ALA A 350 30.07 0.55 -6.20
CA ALA A 350 29.24 0.59 -5.00
C ALA A 350 28.46 1.92 -4.83
N PHE A 351 27.78 2.35 -5.89
CA PHE A 351 26.96 3.56 -5.91
C PHE A 351 25.91 3.50 -7.03
N ASP A 352 24.78 4.15 -6.80
CA ASP A 352 23.85 4.54 -7.87
C ASP A 352 24.14 5.96 -8.33
N ILE A 353 23.84 6.24 -9.60
CA ILE A 353 23.93 7.59 -10.17
C ILE A 353 22.53 8.07 -10.53
N ILE A 354 22.20 9.28 -10.08
CA ILE A 354 20.97 9.98 -10.47
C ILE A 354 21.40 11.19 -11.30
N LEU A 355 21.00 11.21 -12.56
CA LEU A 355 21.20 12.32 -13.47
C LEU A 355 19.89 13.05 -13.70
N GLU A 356 19.84 14.33 -13.35
CA GLU A 356 18.70 15.21 -13.59
C GLU A 356 19.06 16.21 -14.69
N LEU A 357 18.38 16.12 -15.83
CA LEU A 357 18.45 17.08 -16.93
C LEU A 357 17.30 18.07 -16.81
N GLY A 358 17.53 19.35 -17.12
CA GLY A 358 16.51 20.38 -16.92
C GLY A 358 16.18 20.61 -15.45
N ALA A 359 17.18 20.43 -14.57
CA ALA A 359 17.06 20.59 -13.15
C ALA A 359 16.47 21.97 -12.82
N GLN A 360 15.40 21.99 -12.02
CA GLN A 360 14.90 23.24 -11.42
C GLN A 360 15.28 23.35 -9.94
N PHE A 361 15.92 22.30 -9.42
CA PHE A 361 16.41 22.23 -8.06
C PHE A 361 17.85 22.75 -8.02
N ASN A 362 18.10 23.69 -7.11
CA ASN A 362 19.43 23.95 -6.60
C ASN A 362 19.51 23.33 -5.20
N GLN A 363 19.61 21.99 -5.10
CA GLN A 363 19.84 21.36 -3.81
C GLN A 363 21.26 21.68 -3.34
N GLY A 364 21.38 22.29 -2.17
CA GLY A 364 22.68 22.70 -1.60
C GLY A 364 23.09 24.15 -1.87
N ARG A 365 22.38 24.88 -2.74
CA ARG A 365 22.49 26.35 -2.78
C ARG A 365 21.44 26.91 -1.82
N PHE A 366 21.89 27.56 -0.74
CA PHE A 366 21.11 28.64 -0.14
C PHE A 366 20.80 29.59 -1.30
N VAL A 367 19.57 29.57 -1.82
CA VAL A 367 19.20 30.51 -2.86
C VAL A 367 19.05 31.84 -2.16
N ASP A 368 20.14 32.60 -2.16
CA ASP A 368 20.14 33.97 -1.69
C ASP A 368 19.04 34.73 -2.44
N ARG A 369 18.33 35.59 -1.71
CA ARG A 369 17.05 36.19 -2.13
C ARG A 369 17.20 36.99 -3.44
N ASP A 370 18.43 37.38 -3.77
CA ASP A 370 18.78 38.29 -4.85
C ASP A 370 19.20 37.61 -6.18
N HIS A 371 19.31 36.27 -6.24
CA HIS A 371 19.80 35.55 -7.44
C HIS A 371 18.72 35.13 -8.46
N ILE A 372 17.45 35.49 -8.25
CA ILE A 372 16.34 35.08 -9.13
C ILE A 372 16.45 35.71 -10.53
N GLU A 373 17.02 36.91 -10.66
CA GLU A 373 17.19 37.60 -11.94
C GLU A 373 18.40 37.10 -12.75
N ALA A 374 19.49 36.69 -12.08
CA ALA A 374 20.67 36.10 -12.74
C ALA A 374 20.37 34.75 -13.40
N ASP A 375 19.41 33.99 -12.86
CA ASP A 375 18.94 32.72 -13.44
C ASP A 375 18.29 32.89 -14.83
N LEU A 376 17.77 34.08 -15.14
CA LEU A 376 17.22 34.40 -16.46
C LEU A 376 18.34 34.55 -17.51
N GLU A 377 19.53 35.01 -17.12
CA GLU A 377 20.70 35.10 -18.00
C GLU A 377 21.34 33.72 -18.21
N THR A 378 21.41 32.89 -17.16
CA THR A 378 21.89 31.49 -17.26
C THR A 378 21.00 30.66 -18.18
N ARG A 379 19.69 30.92 -18.23
CA ARG A 379 18.71 30.18 -19.06
C ARG A 379 18.60 30.68 -20.51
N ASN A 380 19.61 31.37 -21.04
CA ASN A 380 19.68 31.79 -22.45
C ASN A 380 19.88 30.60 -23.43
N GLY A 381 18.98 29.61 -23.36
CA GLY A 381 19.04 28.34 -24.09
C GLY A 381 19.92 27.25 -23.47
N TYR A 382 20.58 27.49 -22.34
CA TYR A 382 21.33 26.45 -21.62
C TYR A 382 20.38 25.60 -20.75
N LEU A 383 20.66 24.29 -20.70
CA LEU A 383 19.94 23.32 -19.89
C LEU A 383 20.69 23.10 -18.58
N LEU A 384 20.10 23.50 -17.44
CA LEU A 384 20.66 23.25 -16.11
C LEU A 384 20.52 21.77 -15.76
N CYS A 385 21.58 21.18 -15.21
CA CYS A 385 21.64 19.74 -14.92
C CYS A 385 22.32 19.49 -13.56
N GLU A 386 22.00 18.34 -12.97
CA GLU A 386 22.60 17.83 -11.75
C GLU A 386 22.98 16.35 -11.93
N ILE A 387 24.15 15.96 -11.47
CA ILE A 387 24.55 14.57 -11.33
C ILE A 387 24.83 14.27 -9.86
N VAL A 388 24.23 13.20 -9.34
CA VAL A 388 24.36 12.75 -7.95
C VAL A 388 24.87 11.31 -7.95
N PHE A 389 25.92 11.07 -7.18
CA PHE A 389 26.47 9.76 -6.86
C PHE A 389 26.12 9.43 -5.42
N GLN A 390 25.30 8.39 -5.24
CA GLN A 390 24.86 7.94 -3.94
C GLN A 390 25.57 6.63 -3.59
N PHE A 391 26.56 6.72 -2.70
CA PHE A 391 27.36 5.56 -2.31
C PHE A 391 26.63 4.71 -1.26
N TYR A 392 26.76 3.40 -1.40
CA TYR A 392 26.19 2.44 -0.45
C TYR A 392 26.98 2.46 0.86
N ALA A 393 26.29 2.66 1.98
CA ALA A 393 26.92 2.86 3.29
C ALA A 393 26.69 1.67 4.24
N PRO A 394 27.71 1.12 4.92
CA PRO A 394 27.53 0.17 6.03
C PRO A 394 26.84 0.81 7.24
N LEU A 395 26.13 0.00 8.05
CA LEU A 395 25.81 0.37 9.43
C LEU A 395 27.09 0.59 10.23
N LEU A 396 27.18 1.75 10.88
CA LEU A 396 28.29 2.13 11.73
C LEU A 396 27.84 2.08 13.19
N ASP A 397 28.42 1.16 13.98
CA ASP A 397 27.99 0.89 15.36
C ASP A 397 28.11 2.11 16.30
N ASN A 398 29.00 3.06 16.00
CA ASN A 398 29.20 4.28 16.77
C ASN A 398 28.14 5.37 16.48
N ASN A 399 27.39 5.26 15.38
CA ASN A 399 26.33 6.21 15.07
C ASN A 399 25.13 5.96 15.97
N THR A 400 24.73 6.99 16.73
CA THR A 400 23.71 6.85 17.78
C THR A 400 22.76 8.03 17.89
N VAL A 401 21.52 7.73 18.28
CA VAL A 401 20.52 8.67 18.80
C VAL A 401 20.27 8.29 20.25
N THR A 402 20.44 9.24 21.16
CA THR A 402 20.24 9.04 22.60
C THR A 402 19.40 10.17 23.19
N LEU A 403 18.74 9.91 24.32
CA LEU A 403 18.04 10.98 25.05
C LEU A 403 19.07 11.91 25.69
N ALA A 404 18.80 13.23 25.71
CA ALA A 404 19.67 14.18 26.39
C ALA A 404 19.73 13.94 27.92
N PRO A 405 20.92 14.02 28.55
CA PRO A 405 21.04 13.89 30.00
C PRO A 405 20.20 14.96 30.71
N ASN A 406 19.36 14.55 31.67
CA ASN A 406 18.46 15.40 32.46
C ASN A 406 17.29 16.04 31.68
N GLY A 407 17.04 15.57 30.47
CA GLY A 407 15.92 15.99 29.68
C GLY A 407 14.61 15.35 30.13
N GLY A 408 13.61 16.14 30.54
CA GLY A 408 12.23 15.63 30.69
C GLY A 408 11.62 15.21 29.33
N ASN A 409 10.34 14.84 29.31
CA ASN A 409 9.64 14.34 28.11
C ASN A 409 9.67 15.26 26.86
N ALA A 410 10.09 16.52 27.02
CA ALA A 410 10.22 17.52 25.94
C ALA A 410 11.68 17.77 25.51
N ALA A 411 12.64 16.99 26.01
CA ALA A 411 14.05 17.26 25.76
C ALA A 411 14.51 16.81 24.37
N PRO A 412 15.47 17.55 23.77
CA PRO A 412 16.07 17.16 22.50
C PRO A 412 16.78 15.81 22.61
N VAL A 413 16.89 15.08 21.50
CA VAL A 413 17.81 13.94 21.42
C VAL A 413 19.21 14.40 21.05
N ASN A 414 20.20 13.67 21.54
CA ASN A 414 21.57 13.78 21.09
C ASN A 414 21.76 12.88 19.88
N VAL A 415 22.35 13.42 18.81
CA VAL A 415 22.67 12.68 17.59
C VAL A 415 24.19 12.71 17.39
N TYR A 416 24.79 11.52 17.45
CA TYR A 416 26.17 11.29 17.03
C TYR A 416 26.17 10.57 15.70
N MET A 417 26.78 11.17 14.69
CA MET A 417 26.92 10.54 13.39
C MET A 417 28.28 10.85 12.78
N GLU A 418 28.89 9.81 12.24
CA GLU A 418 30.03 9.87 11.33
C GLU A 418 29.60 9.40 9.94
N ARG A 419 30.23 9.98 8.91
CA ARG A 419 30.04 9.53 7.54
C ARG A 419 30.80 8.23 7.31
N ALA A 420 30.15 7.26 6.67
CA ALA A 420 30.86 6.08 6.18
C ALA A 420 31.98 6.49 5.21
N PRO A 421 33.22 6.00 5.41
CA PRO A 421 34.32 6.32 4.50
C PRO A 421 34.06 5.69 3.13
N VAL A 422 34.15 6.51 2.08
CA VAL A 422 34.10 6.03 0.69
C VAL A 422 35.52 5.69 0.25
N ALA A 423 35.72 4.49 -0.30
CA ALA A 423 37.02 4.08 -0.80
C ALA A 423 37.49 5.02 -1.92
N ASN A 424 38.75 5.45 -1.88
CA ASN A 424 39.27 6.40 -2.87
C ASN A 424 39.14 5.89 -4.32
N GLY A 425 39.22 4.58 -4.54
CA GLY A 425 38.99 3.98 -5.86
C GLY A 425 37.58 4.26 -6.41
N LEU A 426 36.55 4.17 -5.57
CA LEU A 426 35.16 4.46 -5.95
C LEU A 426 34.94 5.96 -6.22
N ILE A 427 35.65 6.83 -5.51
CA ILE A 427 35.60 8.28 -5.77
C ILE A 427 36.22 8.59 -7.14
N VAL A 428 37.37 7.98 -7.46
CA VAL A 428 38.02 8.14 -8.78
C VAL A 428 37.10 7.61 -9.88
N GLU A 429 36.50 6.43 -9.69
CA GLU A 429 35.54 5.84 -10.62
C GLU A 429 34.35 6.78 -10.89
N ALA A 430 33.74 7.33 -9.83
CA ALA A 430 32.64 8.29 -9.97
C ALA A 430 33.06 9.55 -10.76
N ARG A 431 34.27 10.08 -10.52
CA ARG A 431 34.81 11.23 -11.26
C ARG A 431 35.06 10.90 -12.72
N ASP A 432 35.56 9.71 -13.04
CA ASP A 432 35.78 9.25 -14.41
C ASP A 432 34.47 9.09 -15.18
N ILE A 433 33.43 8.56 -14.54
CA ILE A 433 32.08 8.47 -15.12
C ILE A 433 31.49 9.85 -15.36
N ALA A 434 31.55 10.74 -14.36
CA ALA A 434 31.10 12.12 -14.51
C ALA A 434 31.83 12.81 -15.68
N LYS A 435 33.13 12.53 -15.86
CA LYS A 435 33.92 13.11 -16.94
C LYS A 435 33.40 12.69 -18.31
N GLN A 436 33.13 11.40 -18.49
CA GLN A 436 32.59 10.88 -19.75
C GLN A 436 31.24 11.51 -20.10
N ILE A 437 30.36 11.66 -19.09
CA ILE A 437 29.06 12.31 -19.26
C ILE A 437 29.23 13.81 -19.60
N PHE A 438 30.14 14.51 -18.92
CA PHE A 438 30.39 15.93 -19.18
C PHE A 438 30.98 16.17 -20.57
N ASP A 439 31.91 15.32 -21.02
CA ASP A 439 32.50 15.43 -22.35
C ASP A 439 31.45 15.20 -23.45
N GLU A 440 30.57 14.20 -23.29
CA GLU A 440 29.48 13.91 -24.24
C GLU A 440 28.49 15.08 -24.34
N PHE A 441 28.07 15.63 -23.21
CA PHE A 441 27.13 16.75 -23.19
C PHE A 441 27.77 18.12 -23.44
N LYS A 442 29.11 18.17 -23.60
CA LYS A 442 29.87 19.43 -23.65
C LYS A 442 29.52 20.34 -22.48
N ALA A 443 29.48 19.76 -21.29
CA ALA A 443 29.07 20.42 -20.07
C ALA A 443 30.00 21.61 -19.73
N GLU A 444 29.40 22.69 -19.24
CA GLU A 444 30.11 23.89 -18.80
C GLU A 444 29.80 24.20 -17.32
N SER A 445 30.69 24.96 -16.69
CA SER A 445 30.44 25.51 -15.35
C SER A 445 29.24 26.45 -15.35
N ILE A 446 28.47 26.41 -14.27
CA ILE A 446 27.47 27.45 -14.00
C ILE A 446 28.19 28.76 -13.71
N PHE A 447 27.68 29.86 -14.28
CA PHE A 447 28.23 31.18 -14.04
C PHE A 447 28.23 31.53 -12.54
N GLY A 448 29.39 31.94 -12.02
CA GLY A 448 29.58 32.28 -10.61
C GLY A 448 29.83 31.10 -9.67
N GLU A 449 29.88 29.87 -10.18
CA GLU A 449 30.35 28.69 -9.43
C GLU A 449 31.81 28.37 -9.75
N ASP A 450 32.40 27.46 -8.98
CA ASP A 450 33.78 27.03 -9.21
C ASP A 450 33.90 26.19 -10.49
N ASP A 451 35.13 25.96 -10.94
CA ASP A 451 35.39 25.20 -12.16
C ASP A 451 34.82 23.78 -12.06
N LEU A 452 34.17 23.35 -13.16
CA LEU A 452 33.54 22.04 -13.32
C LEU A 452 34.54 20.90 -13.10
N ASN A 453 35.80 21.14 -13.46
CA ASN A 453 36.91 20.23 -13.28
C ASN A 453 37.91 20.80 -12.26
N SER A 454 38.52 19.92 -11.47
CA SER A 454 39.62 20.26 -10.58
C SER A 454 40.96 20.36 -11.34
N LEU A 455 42.02 20.76 -10.65
CA LEU A 455 43.37 20.94 -11.22
C LEU A 455 43.97 19.66 -11.84
N ASP A 456 43.50 18.48 -11.42
CA ASP A 456 43.89 17.18 -11.96
C ASP A 456 43.15 16.81 -13.26
N GLY A 457 42.27 17.69 -13.76
CA GLY A 457 41.52 17.50 -15.00
C GLY A 457 40.28 16.59 -14.85
N LEU A 458 39.97 16.14 -13.65
CA LEU A 458 38.78 15.35 -13.34
C LEU A 458 37.68 16.22 -12.71
N PRO A 459 36.39 15.87 -12.89
CA PRO A 459 35.25 16.59 -12.32
C PRO A 459 35.37 16.90 -10.83
N ASN A 460 35.01 18.12 -10.47
CA ASN A 460 35.05 18.66 -9.11
C ASN A 460 33.73 18.33 -8.37
N LEU A 461 33.56 17.07 -7.98
CA LEU A 461 32.38 16.61 -7.24
C LEU A 461 32.36 17.18 -5.81
N LYS A 462 31.21 17.71 -5.39
CA LYS A 462 30.96 18.23 -4.05
C LYS A 462 30.41 17.15 -3.14
N VAL A 463 30.80 17.20 -1.86
CA VAL A 463 30.33 16.28 -0.82
C VAL A 463 29.11 16.90 -0.15
N ALA A 464 27.96 16.23 -0.18
CA ALA A 464 26.75 16.73 0.46
C ALA A 464 26.73 16.41 1.95
N ASP A 465 26.09 17.25 2.78
CA ASP A 465 26.02 17.07 4.24
C ASP A 465 25.21 15.84 4.67
N VAL A 466 25.58 15.23 5.81
CA VAL A 466 24.86 14.11 6.41
C VAL A 466 23.52 14.61 6.98
N GLY A 467 22.42 13.99 6.57
CA GLY A 467 21.04 14.22 7.00
C GLY A 467 20.31 15.32 6.23
N GLY A 468 20.99 15.98 5.28
CA GLY A 468 20.57 17.24 4.66
C GLY A 468 20.11 17.16 3.20
N VAL A 469 20.07 15.98 2.57
CA VAL A 469 19.86 15.85 1.12
C VAL A 469 18.51 15.20 0.81
N ALA A 470 17.76 15.75 -0.16
CA ALA A 470 16.41 15.29 -0.53
C ALA A 470 16.38 14.28 -1.70
N HIS A 471 17.55 13.79 -2.14
CA HIS A 471 17.68 12.64 -3.03
C HIS A 471 17.68 11.34 -2.20
N GLU A 472 16.61 11.11 -1.45
CA GLU A 472 16.49 9.88 -0.66
C GLU A 472 16.02 8.75 -1.57
N VAL A 473 16.96 8.06 -2.22
CA VAL A 473 16.75 6.66 -2.58
C VAL A 473 17.17 5.85 -1.36
N GLY A 474 16.24 5.33 -0.58
CA GLY A 474 16.62 4.54 0.59
C GLY A 474 17.34 3.27 0.12
N THR A 475 18.61 3.07 0.50
CA THR A 475 19.24 1.76 0.40
C THR A 475 19.70 1.26 1.75
N LEU A 476 19.42 -0.02 2.04
CA LEU A 476 19.62 -0.62 3.37
C LEU A 476 20.69 -1.70 3.26
N ARG A 477 21.91 -1.40 3.71
CA ARG A 477 22.94 -2.40 3.95
C ARG A 477 22.92 -2.83 5.42
N MET A 478 22.69 -4.11 5.69
CA MET A 478 22.97 -4.72 7.00
C MET A 478 24.42 -5.25 7.02
N PRO A 479 25.25 -4.98 8.04
CA PRO A 479 26.61 -5.50 8.14
C PRO A 479 26.63 -6.99 8.47
N ASP A 480 27.71 -7.68 8.06
CA ASP A 480 27.91 -9.13 8.24
C ASP A 480 27.81 -9.59 9.72
N ARG A 481 28.09 -8.69 10.66
CA ARG A 481 27.94 -8.96 12.09
C ARG A 481 26.48 -8.90 12.55
N ILE A 482 25.67 -8.03 11.95
CA ILE A 482 24.20 -8.03 12.11
C ILE A 482 23.59 -9.22 11.37
N LEU A 483 24.20 -9.73 10.30
CA LEU A 483 23.83 -11.00 9.64
C LEU A 483 24.06 -12.21 10.56
N GLN A 484 25.24 -12.33 11.17
CA GLN A 484 25.45 -13.31 12.26
C GLN A 484 24.53 -13.07 13.46
N LEU A 485 24.08 -11.84 13.69
CA LEU A 485 23.10 -11.43 14.71
C LEU A 485 21.66 -11.26 14.17
N LEU A 486 21.34 -11.82 13.02
CA LEU A 486 19.98 -11.99 12.48
C LEU A 486 19.74 -13.46 12.21
N GLU A 487 20.79 -14.18 11.76
CA GLU A 487 20.91 -15.63 11.84
C GLU A 487 21.01 -16.10 13.30
N SER A 488 21.76 -15.45 14.21
CA SER A 488 21.82 -15.91 15.62
C SER A 488 20.60 -15.63 16.49
N PRO A 489 19.79 -14.56 16.33
CA PRO A 489 18.51 -14.45 17.01
C PRO A 489 17.40 -15.17 16.28
N THR A 490 17.43 -15.42 14.97
CA THR A 490 16.49 -16.41 14.40
C THR A 490 16.85 -17.81 14.86
N GLN A 491 18.12 -18.22 14.89
CA GLN A 491 18.55 -19.45 15.56
C GLN A 491 18.24 -19.42 17.06
N SER A 492 18.44 -18.30 17.78
CA SER A 492 18.11 -18.24 19.21
C SER A 492 16.60 -18.20 19.45
N LEU A 493 15.81 -17.58 18.57
CA LEU A 493 14.34 -17.55 18.66
C LEU A 493 13.77 -18.90 18.26
N ASP A 494 14.31 -19.55 17.23
CA ASP A 494 13.96 -20.89 16.80
C ASP A 494 14.37 -21.89 17.90
N GLU A 495 15.51 -21.69 18.58
CA GLU A 495 15.89 -22.40 19.81
C GLU A 495 14.93 -22.10 20.95
N ILE A 496 14.53 -20.85 21.18
CA ILE A 496 13.56 -20.46 22.22
C ILE A 496 12.19 -21.09 21.92
N TYR A 497 11.69 -21.01 20.70
CA TYR A 497 10.45 -21.63 20.24
C TYR A 497 10.53 -23.13 20.39
N PHE A 498 11.65 -23.73 19.99
CA PHE A 498 11.91 -25.14 20.19
C PHE A 498 11.89 -25.49 21.68
N GLN A 499 12.57 -24.75 22.56
CA GLN A 499 12.56 -25.01 24.01
C GLN A 499 11.17 -24.79 24.62
N ILE A 500 10.42 -23.79 24.18
CA ILE A 500 9.04 -23.53 24.63
C ILE A 500 8.15 -24.70 24.24
N ILE A 501 8.16 -25.13 22.97
CA ILE A 501 7.37 -26.27 22.49
C ILE A 501 7.82 -27.56 23.18
N LYS A 502 9.13 -27.80 23.28
CA LYS A 502 9.71 -28.97 23.95
C LYS A 502 9.30 -29.02 25.42
N SER A 503 9.36 -27.88 26.12
CA SER A 503 8.94 -27.78 27.52
C SER A 503 7.44 -27.97 27.67
N ALA A 504 6.64 -27.46 26.74
CA ALA A 504 5.18 -27.56 26.73
C ALA A 504 4.70 -29.00 26.50
N ILE A 505 5.37 -29.75 25.62
CA ILE A 505 4.90 -31.07 25.14
C ILE A 505 5.59 -32.24 25.85
N PHE A 506 6.86 -32.13 26.26
CA PHE A 506 7.64 -33.31 26.69
C PHE A 506 7.99 -33.39 28.18
N THR A 507 7.55 -32.45 29.02
CA THR A 507 7.97 -32.42 30.43
C THR A 507 7.31 -33.47 31.33
N SER A 508 6.26 -34.18 30.88
CA SER A 508 5.50 -35.10 31.76
C SER A 508 4.90 -36.36 31.14
N TYR A 509 5.21 -36.70 29.88
CA TYR A 509 4.53 -37.79 29.15
C TYR A 509 5.49 -38.95 28.81
N ASP A 510 4.98 -40.19 28.84
CA ASP A 510 5.67 -41.38 28.35
C ASP A 510 5.72 -41.42 26.81
N GLU A 511 6.31 -42.44 26.17
CA GLU A 511 6.50 -42.41 24.70
C GLU A 511 5.20 -42.47 23.91
N ASP A 512 4.18 -43.18 24.39
CA ASP A 512 2.89 -43.33 23.69
C ASP A 512 2.05 -42.05 23.80
N ASP A 513 2.01 -41.43 24.98
CA ASP A 513 1.30 -40.16 25.20
C ASP A 513 1.91 -38.98 24.40
N ARG A 514 3.17 -39.09 23.97
CA ARG A 514 3.86 -38.02 23.23
C ARG A 514 3.43 -37.90 21.78
N GLU A 515 3.16 -39.01 21.09
CA GLU A 515 2.71 -38.96 19.70
C GLU A 515 1.31 -38.33 19.58
N GLU A 516 0.40 -38.71 20.49
CA GLU A 516 -0.95 -38.13 20.55
C GLU A 516 -0.91 -36.63 20.83
N MET A 517 -0.06 -36.19 21.77
CA MET A 517 0.12 -34.76 22.07
C MET A 517 0.75 -33.97 20.92
N LEU A 518 1.66 -34.58 20.15
CA LEU A 518 2.25 -33.95 18.96
C LEU A 518 1.22 -33.76 17.86
N ASP A 519 0.35 -34.73 17.63
CA ASP A 519 -0.74 -34.62 16.66
C ASP A 519 -1.75 -33.56 17.10
N LEU A 520 -2.13 -33.54 18.38
CA LEU A 520 -3.00 -32.51 18.95
C LEU A 520 -2.39 -31.10 18.81
N PHE A 521 -1.08 -30.97 19.05
CA PHE A 521 -0.34 -29.73 18.84
C PHE A 521 -0.39 -29.29 17.37
N LYS A 522 -0.10 -30.18 16.43
CA LYS A 522 -0.11 -29.86 14.99
C LYS A 522 -1.50 -29.46 14.51
N GLN A 523 -2.54 -30.17 14.94
CA GLN A 523 -3.92 -29.82 14.61
C GLN A 523 -4.33 -28.47 15.20
N THR A 524 -3.91 -28.18 16.44
CA THR A 524 -4.24 -26.92 17.13
C THR A 524 -3.40 -25.76 16.57
N VAL A 525 -2.11 -25.76 16.84
CA VAL A 525 -1.22 -24.64 16.54
C VAL A 525 -0.97 -24.52 15.05
N GLY A 526 -0.82 -25.64 14.35
CA GLY A 526 -0.66 -25.65 12.89
C GLY A 526 -1.85 -25.05 12.16
N SER A 527 -3.08 -25.27 12.65
CA SER A 527 -4.26 -24.60 12.11
C SER A 527 -4.31 -23.12 12.46
N ILE A 528 -3.99 -22.73 13.70
CA ILE A 528 -3.98 -21.33 14.14
C ILE A 528 -3.06 -20.48 13.26
N VAL A 529 -1.86 -20.98 12.93
CA VAL A 529 -0.89 -20.20 12.15
C VAL A 529 -1.26 -20.01 10.69
N ILE A 530 -2.27 -20.70 10.16
CA ILE A 530 -2.72 -20.60 8.76
C ILE A 530 -4.15 -20.06 8.60
N LEU A 531 -4.81 -19.65 9.69
CA LEU A 531 -6.15 -19.06 9.63
C LEU A 531 -6.14 -17.79 8.75
N SER A 532 -7.18 -17.63 7.94
CA SER A 532 -7.40 -16.41 7.14
C SER A 532 -7.88 -15.24 7.99
N ASP A 533 -8.61 -15.53 9.07
CA ASP A 533 -9.16 -14.63 10.07
C ASP A 533 -9.02 -15.28 11.46
N THR A 534 -8.69 -14.51 12.48
CA THR A 534 -8.53 -15.03 13.84
C THR A 534 -9.86 -15.39 14.47
N LEU A 535 -9.91 -16.52 15.20
CA LEU A 535 -11.12 -17.01 15.89
C LEU A 535 -10.92 -17.04 17.40
N SER A 536 -12.00 -16.93 18.16
CA SER A 536 -11.98 -17.20 19.60
C SER A 536 -11.69 -18.68 19.87
N THR A 537 -11.24 -19.02 21.08
CA THR A 537 -10.93 -20.41 21.42
C THR A 537 -12.11 -21.36 21.22
N THR A 538 -13.33 -20.87 21.49
CA THR A 538 -14.55 -21.68 21.33
C THR A 538 -14.86 -21.92 19.85
N ALA A 539 -14.84 -20.87 19.02
CA ALA A 539 -15.08 -20.99 17.59
C ALA A 539 -13.97 -21.79 16.89
N PHE A 540 -12.71 -21.60 17.30
CA PHE A 540 -11.58 -22.34 16.78
C PHE A 540 -11.69 -23.84 17.09
N ALA A 541 -11.98 -24.23 18.33
CA ALA A 541 -12.14 -25.63 18.71
C ALA A 541 -13.26 -26.31 17.90
N SER A 542 -14.38 -25.61 17.71
CA SER A 542 -15.48 -26.01 16.83
C SER A 542 -15.00 -26.16 15.38
N LEU A 543 -14.22 -25.20 14.87
CA LEU A 543 -13.65 -25.22 13.52
C LEU A 543 -12.80 -26.46 13.28
N VAL A 544 -11.89 -26.80 14.20
CA VAL A 544 -10.96 -27.92 14.01
C VAL A 544 -11.52 -29.28 14.46
N GLY A 545 -12.71 -29.30 15.05
CA GLY A 545 -13.36 -30.54 15.50
C GLY A 545 -12.75 -31.12 16.79
N LEU A 546 -12.11 -30.29 17.63
CA LEU A 546 -11.47 -30.71 18.88
C LEU A 546 -12.29 -30.28 20.11
N GLN A 547 -12.11 -30.99 21.23
CA GLN A 547 -12.70 -30.55 22.49
C GLN A 547 -12.05 -29.23 22.93
N LYS A 548 -12.87 -28.33 23.46
CA LYS A 548 -12.36 -27.07 24.02
C LYS A 548 -11.35 -27.29 25.14
N SER A 549 -11.45 -28.39 25.91
CA SER A 549 -10.46 -28.74 26.94
C SER A 549 -9.10 -29.09 26.33
N GLU A 550 -9.07 -29.88 25.25
CA GLU A 550 -7.86 -30.29 24.53
C GLU A 550 -7.14 -29.08 23.91
N VAL A 551 -7.90 -28.22 23.23
CA VAL A 551 -7.36 -26.98 22.68
C VAL A 551 -6.82 -26.08 23.80
N ASN A 552 -7.55 -25.92 24.91
CA ASN A 552 -7.08 -25.12 26.04
C ASN A 552 -5.84 -25.71 26.72
N GLU A 553 -5.69 -27.03 26.75
CA GLU A 553 -4.52 -27.70 27.29
C GLU A 553 -3.26 -27.27 26.53
N ILE A 554 -3.30 -27.34 25.19
CA ILE A 554 -2.20 -26.87 24.34
C ILE A 554 -1.98 -25.36 24.47
N LEU A 555 -3.05 -24.57 24.37
CA LEU A 555 -2.97 -23.10 24.40
C LEU A 555 -2.39 -22.56 25.72
N LYS A 556 -2.73 -23.17 26.86
CA LYS A 556 -2.19 -22.79 28.17
C LYS A 556 -0.68 -23.00 28.26
N GLN A 557 -0.17 -24.09 27.67
CA GLN A 557 1.26 -24.38 27.68
C GLN A 557 2.07 -23.42 26.78
N LEU A 558 1.39 -22.73 25.85
CA LEU A 558 2.01 -21.87 24.84
C LEU A 558 1.71 -20.37 25.02
N GLN A 559 1.30 -19.94 26.22
CA GLN A 559 1.06 -18.53 26.55
C GLN A 559 2.29 -17.63 26.36
N ALA A 560 3.50 -18.22 26.31
CA ALA A 560 4.72 -17.49 26.00
C ALA A 560 4.79 -17.00 24.54
N ILE A 561 4.00 -17.59 23.64
CA ILE A 561 4.00 -17.31 22.19
C ILE A 561 2.60 -17.02 21.62
N LEU A 562 1.54 -17.32 22.37
CA LEU A 562 0.15 -17.05 22.04
C LEU A 562 -0.48 -16.13 23.09
N ASP A 563 -1.19 -15.11 22.63
CA ASP A 563 -2.14 -14.35 23.45
C ASP A 563 -3.48 -15.09 23.40
N VAL A 564 -3.91 -15.59 24.55
CA VAL A 564 -5.13 -16.36 24.72
C VAL A 564 -6.00 -15.61 25.74
N PRO A 565 -6.92 -14.76 25.27
CA PRO A 565 -7.72 -13.92 26.15
C PRO A 565 -8.65 -14.75 27.05
N ASP A 566 -8.86 -14.31 28.30
CA ASP A 566 -9.80 -14.95 29.23
C ASP A 566 -11.27 -14.81 28.79
N ALA A 567 -11.58 -13.77 28.01
CA ALA A 567 -12.91 -13.52 27.49
C ALA A 567 -13.25 -14.48 26.33
N LEU A 568 -14.40 -15.15 26.44
CA LEU A 568 -14.83 -16.25 25.58
C LEU A 568 -14.94 -15.91 24.09
N ASP A 569 -15.13 -14.64 23.75
CA ASP A 569 -15.39 -14.15 22.39
C ASP A 569 -14.19 -13.44 21.77
N MET A 570 -13.10 -13.29 22.51
CA MET A 570 -11.90 -12.62 22.01
C MET A 570 -11.02 -13.61 21.23
N PRO A 571 -10.43 -13.18 20.09
CA PRO A 571 -9.68 -14.07 19.22
C PRO A 571 -8.31 -14.45 19.80
N ILE A 572 -7.87 -15.67 19.52
CA ILE A 572 -6.49 -16.12 19.77
C ILE A 572 -5.55 -15.34 18.84
N ARG A 573 -4.40 -14.90 19.37
CA ARG A 573 -3.40 -14.17 18.58
C ARG A 573 -2.00 -14.73 18.77
N LEU A 574 -1.22 -14.69 17.70
CA LEU A 574 0.22 -14.91 17.77
C LEU A 574 0.89 -13.68 18.39
N LEU A 575 1.70 -13.87 19.43
CA LEU A 575 2.48 -12.78 20.02
C LEU A 575 3.60 -12.30 19.09
N HIS A 576 4.05 -13.16 18.18
CA HIS A 576 5.08 -12.82 17.21
C HIS A 576 4.87 -13.57 15.88
N PRO A 577 4.79 -12.88 14.73
CA PRO A 577 4.59 -13.51 13.43
C PRO A 577 5.69 -14.53 13.05
N SER A 578 6.93 -14.35 13.51
CA SER A 578 8.02 -15.28 13.15
C SER A 578 7.87 -16.68 13.73
N PHE A 579 6.96 -16.90 14.68
CA PHE A 579 6.62 -18.25 15.17
C PHE A 579 5.87 -19.06 14.11
N ARG A 580 4.97 -18.42 13.35
CA ARG A 580 4.33 -19.02 12.17
C ARG A 580 5.39 -19.43 11.15
N ASP A 581 6.29 -18.50 10.82
CA ASP A 581 7.34 -18.75 9.84
C ASP A 581 8.28 -19.89 10.29
N PHE A 582 8.58 -19.97 11.59
CA PHE A 582 9.33 -21.09 12.16
C PHE A 582 8.61 -22.42 11.96
N LEU A 583 7.31 -22.52 12.25
CA LEU A 583 6.57 -23.78 12.17
C LEU A 583 6.33 -24.28 10.74
N LEU A 584 6.18 -23.37 9.77
CA LEU A 584 5.87 -23.71 8.38
C LEU A 584 7.13 -23.97 7.54
N ASP A 585 8.27 -23.40 7.90
CA ASP A 585 9.53 -23.57 7.19
C ASP A 585 10.30 -24.80 7.69
N LYS A 586 10.50 -25.77 6.80
CA LYS A 586 11.20 -27.03 7.09
C LYS A 586 12.68 -26.84 7.41
N ASP A 587 13.32 -25.79 6.87
CA ASP A 587 14.73 -25.51 7.10
C ASP A 587 14.95 -24.83 8.46
N ARG A 588 13.91 -24.16 8.99
CA ARG A 588 13.94 -23.52 10.32
C ARG A 588 13.48 -24.45 11.44
N CYS A 589 12.43 -25.24 11.22
CA CYS A 589 11.96 -26.23 12.19
C CYS A 589 12.76 -27.54 12.09
N ILE A 590 14.01 -27.52 12.58
CA ILE A 590 14.96 -28.64 12.46
C ILE A 590 14.38 -29.96 13.01
N ASN A 591 13.52 -29.88 14.04
CA ASN A 591 12.78 -31.05 14.51
C ASN A 591 11.46 -31.20 13.73
N LEU A 592 11.46 -32.10 12.76
CA LEU A 592 10.30 -32.42 11.92
C LEU A 592 9.07 -32.95 12.70
N HIS A 593 9.23 -33.33 13.97
CA HIS A 593 8.09 -33.67 14.83
C HIS A 593 7.22 -32.45 15.15
N PHE A 594 7.75 -31.24 15.12
CA PHE A 594 7.00 -30.00 15.37
C PHE A 594 6.63 -29.24 14.10
N TRP A 595 7.36 -29.49 13.01
CA TRP A 595 7.10 -28.87 11.71
C TRP A 595 5.67 -29.15 11.24
N VAL A 596 5.03 -28.11 10.68
CA VAL A 596 3.68 -28.15 10.13
C VAL A 596 3.78 -28.00 8.61
N ASP A 597 3.33 -29.02 7.89
CA ASP A 597 3.17 -28.93 6.44
C ASP A 597 1.98 -28.03 6.11
N GLU A 598 2.25 -26.83 5.58
CA GLU A 598 1.23 -25.83 5.23
C GLU A 598 0.17 -26.40 4.27
N THR A 599 0.57 -27.29 3.37
CA THR A 599 -0.33 -27.89 2.36
C THR A 599 -1.32 -28.82 3.05
N GLN A 600 -0.83 -29.68 3.93
CA GLN A 600 -1.67 -30.62 4.70
C GLN A 600 -2.57 -29.89 5.70
N ALA A 601 -2.05 -28.86 6.36
CA ALA A 601 -2.83 -28.06 7.30
C ALA A 601 -3.96 -27.30 6.59
N HIS A 602 -3.70 -26.74 5.39
CA HIS A 602 -4.75 -26.17 4.55
C HIS A 602 -5.77 -27.20 4.07
N GLN A 603 -5.33 -28.42 3.74
CA GLN A 603 -6.23 -29.52 3.39
C GLN A 603 -7.15 -29.89 4.56
N ALA A 604 -6.60 -30.00 5.77
CA ALA A 604 -7.36 -30.31 6.97
C ALA A 604 -8.40 -29.22 7.29
N LEU A 605 -8.01 -27.94 7.21
CA LEU A 605 -8.96 -26.83 7.39
C LEU A 605 -10.06 -26.82 6.32
N ALA A 606 -9.72 -27.08 5.05
CA ALA A 606 -10.73 -27.17 3.99
C ALA A 606 -11.74 -28.29 4.27
N TYR A 607 -11.26 -29.46 4.68
CA TYR A 607 -12.12 -30.59 5.06
C TYR A 607 -13.01 -30.22 6.25
N ASN A 608 -12.44 -29.65 7.31
CA ASN A 608 -13.17 -29.27 8.51
C ASN A 608 -14.24 -28.20 8.24
N CYS A 609 -13.92 -27.20 7.41
CA CYS A 609 -14.90 -26.23 6.93
C CYS A 609 -16.06 -26.92 6.21
N ILE A 610 -15.77 -27.84 5.28
CA ILE A 610 -16.80 -28.58 4.54
C ILE A 610 -17.67 -29.42 5.49
N GLN A 611 -17.06 -30.10 6.47
CA GLN A 611 -17.79 -30.89 7.48
C GLN A 611 -18.73 -30.01 8.31
N LEU A 612 -18.25 -28.85 8.78
CA LEU A 612 -19.09 -27.90 9.52
C LEU A 612 -20.23 -27.36 8.67
N LEU A 613 -19.95 -26.97 7.43
CA LEU A 613 -20.98 -26.53 6.52
C LEU A 613 -22.02 -27.63 6.28
N SER A 614 -21.60 -28.88 6.12
CA SER A 614 -22.49 -30.01 5.87
C SER A 614 -23.42 -30.34 7.05
N SER A 615 -22.96 -30.12 8.28
CA SER A 615 -23.72 -30.43 9.50
C SER A 615 -24.57 -29.26 9.99
N PHE A 616 -24.15 -28.03 9.69
CA PHE A 616 -24.75 -26.82 10.25
C PHE A 616 -25.68 -26.10 9.27
N LEU A 617 -25.34 -26.06 7.97
CA LEU A 617 -26.20 -25.41 6.99
C LEU A 617 -27.49 -26.20 6.84
N ARG A 618 -28.60 -25.48 6.98
CA ARG A 618 -29.95 -26.05 6.84
C ARG A 618 -30.89 -25.05 6.16
N GLN A 619 -31.99 -25.58 5.65
CA GLN A 619 -33.08 -24.77 5.14
C GLN A 619 -33.57 -23.82 6.25
N ASN A 620 -33.82 -22.56 5.87
CA ASN A 620 -34.31 -21.53 6.78
C ASN A 620 -33.47 -21.44 8.06
N ILE A 621 -32.17 -21.17 7.90
CA ILE A 621 -31.21 -21.21 9.01
C ILE A 621 -31.59 -20.26 10.16
N CYS A 622 -32.17 -19.12 9.83
CA CYS A 622 -32.70 -18.14 10.79
C CYS A 622 -34.07 -18.51 11.35
N GLY A 623 -34.83 -19.45 10.77
CA GLY A 623 -36.13 -19.86 11.31
C GLY A 623 -37.26 -18.84 11.08
N GLU A 624 -37.24 -18.13 9.96
CA GLU A 624 -38.28 -17.18 9.57
C GLU A 624 -39.56 -17.88 9.09
N ASP A 625 -40.72 -17.49 9.60
CA ASP A 625 -42.00 -18.16 9.31
C ASP A 625 -42.79 -17.51 8.14
N ALA A 626 -42.48 -16.25 7.83
CA ALA A 626 -43.22 -15.47 6.83
C ALA A 626 -42.49 -15.45 5.47
N PRO A 627 -43.11 -15.93 4.38
CA PRO A 627 -42.57 -15.68 3.04
C PRO A 627 -42.62 -14.18 2.73
N GLY A 628 -41.51 -13.62 2.27
CA GLY A 628 -41.39 -12.20 1.91
C GLY A 628 -40.72 -11.31 2.95
N THR A 629 -40.26 -11.84 4.10
CA THR A 629 -39.39 -11.09 5.03
C THR A 629 -38.15 -10.58 4.30
N LEU A 630 -37.90 -9.27 4.36
CA LEU A 630 -36.72 -8.66 3.77
C LEU A 630 -35.49 -8.98 4.61
N VAL A 631 -34.32 -9.12 3.98
CA VAL A 631 -33.05 -9.29 4.70
C VAL A 631 -32.81 -8.15 5.71
N THR A 632 -33.25 -6.93 5.39
CA THR A 632 -33.16 -5.75 6.27
C THR A 632 -34.02 -5.85 7.53
N ASP A 633 -35.05 -6.71 7.51
CA ASP A 633 -36.02 -6.84 8.59
C ASP A 633 -35.65 -7.99 9.55
N ILE A 634 -34.61 -8.78 9.23
CA ILE A 634 -34.13 -9.87 10.08
C ILE A 634 -33.22 -9.29 11.18
N GLU A 635 -33.51 -9.59 12.44
CA GLU A 635 -32.71 -9.10 13.57
C GLU A 635 -31.26 -9.62 13.51
N THR A 636 -30.28 -8.70 13.63
CA THR A 636 -28.84 -9.03 13.61
C THR A 636 -28.45 -10.09 14.63
N SER A 637 -29.05 -10.04 15.83
CA SER A 637 -28.82 -11.00 16.92
C SER A 637 -29.23 -12.42 16.54
N MET A 638 -30.30 -12.56 15.74
CA MET A 638 -30.78 -13.83 15.22
C MET A 638 -29.81 -14.39 14.19
N VAL A 639 -29.27 -13.53 13.33
CA VAL A 639 -28.24 -13.91 12.35
C VAL A 639 -26.96 -14.36 13.05
N GLU A 640 -26.50 -13.63 14.08
CA GLU A 640 -25.30 -14.00 14.86
C GLU A 640 -25.46 -15.34 15.58
N LYS A 641 -26.64 -15.60 16.14
CA LYS A 641 -26.96 -16.90 16.75
C LYS A 641 -27.06 -18.03 15.72
N SER A 642 -27.58 -17.72 14.53
CA SER A 642 -27.80 -18.69 13.46
C SER A 642 -26.60 -18.91 12.56
N LEU A 643 -25.57 -18.06 12.66
CA LEU A 643 -24.31 -18.14 11.91
C LEU A 643 -23.15 -17.78 12.86
N PRO A 644 -22.71 -18.74 13.70
CA PRO A 644 -21.59 -18.50 14.62
C PRO A 644 -20.27 -18.29 13.85
N PRO A 645 -19.24 -17.72 14.51
CA PRO A 645 -18.02 -17.29 13.84
C PRO A 645 -17.30 -18.36 13.00
N GLU A 646 -17.27 -19.62 13.46
CA GLU A 646 -16.66 -20.73 12.74
C GLU A 646 -17.40 -21.11 11.45
N ILE A 647 -18.72 -20.89 11.41
CA ILE A 647 -19.55 -21.15 10.23
C ILE A 647 -19.38 -20.01 9.23
N LYS A 648 -19.37 -18.76 9.71
CA LYS A 648 -19.05 -17.59 8.88
C LYS A 648 -17.67 -17.75 8.23
N TYR A 649 -16.67 -18.11 9.03
CA TYR A 649 -15.32 -18.42 8.56
C TYR A 649 -15.34 -19.49 7.47
N SER A 650 -16.03 -20.60 7.75
CA SER A 650 -16.10 -21.73 6.81
C SER A 650 -16.77 -21.34 5.50
N CYS A 651 -17.86 -20.57 5.53
CA CYS A 651 -18.54 -20.07 4.32
C CYS A 651 -17.62 -19.22 3.44
N LEU A 652 -16.73 -18.41 4.04
CA LEU A 652 -15.88 -17.48 3.33
C LEU A 652 -14.57 -18.11 2.81
N TYR A 653 -13.98 -19.03 3.58
CA TYR A 653 -12.57 -19.40 3.38
C TYR A 653 -12.32 -20.85 2.97
N TRP A 654 -13.33 -21.73 2.93
CA TRP A 654 -13.13 -23.14 2.57
C TRP A 654 -12.49 -23.33 1.18
N ILE A 655 -12.89 -22.52 0.19
CA ILE A 655 -12.33 -22.55 -1.18
C ILE A 655 -10.86 -22.14 -1.18
N ARG A 656 -10.52 -21.09 -0.40
CA ARG A 656 -9.15 -20.59 -0.30
C ARG A 656 -8.22 -21.65 0.28
N HIS A 657 -8.65 -22.32 1.34
CA HIS A 657 -7.91 -23.43 1.93
C HIS A 657 -7.78 -24.61 0.96
N LEU A 658 -8.85 -24.96 0.24
CA LEU A 658 -8.80 -26.00 -0.78
C LEU A 658 -7.80 -25.67 -1.88
N GLN A 659 -7.82 -24.45 -2.42
CA GLN A 659 -6.88 -24.01 -3.45
C GLN A 659 -5.42 -24.06 -2.97
N LYS A 660 -5.16 -23.54 -1.76
CA LYS A 660 -3.81 -23.55 -1.18
C LYS A 660 -3.31 -24.95 -0.85
N SER A 661 -4.21 -25.89 -0.54
CA SER A 661 -3.84 -27.28 -0.30
C SER A 661 -3.44 -28.03 -1.57
N GLY A 662 -3.74 -27.50 -2.76
CA GLY A 662 -3.59 -28.23 -4.02
C GLY A 662 -4.46 -29.48 -4.13
N ALA A 663 -5.31 -29.76 -3.14
CA ALA A 663 -6.19 -30.92 -3.13
C ALA A 663 -7.31 -30.76 -4.16
N GLN A 664 -7.65 -31.87 -4.81
CA GLN A 664 -8.81 -31.97 -5.68
C GLN A 664 -9.96 -32.63 -4.92
N LEU A 665 -11.17 -32.12 -5.11
CA LEU A 665 -12.37 -32.78 -4.58
C LEU A 665 -12.70 -33.98 -5.47
N TYR A 666 -12.81 -35.16 -4.84
CA TYR A 666 -13.24 -36.40 -5.48
C TYR A 666 -14.56 -36.85 -4.88
N ASP A 667 -15.52 -37.19 -5.74
CA ASP A 667 -16.85 -37.70 -5.42
C ASP A 667 -16.89 -39.22 -5.66
N ASN A 668 -15.86 -39.97 -5.24
CA ASN A 668 -15.66 -41.39 -5.65
C ASN A 668 -15.78 -41.67 -7.18
N ASP A 669 -15.84 -40.60 -7.96
CA ASP A 669 -16.02 -40.47 -9.38
C ASP A 669 -15.26 -39.17 -9.72
N PRO A 670 -14.42 -39.13 -10.75
CA PRO A 670 -13.64 -37.95 -11.04
C PRO A 670 -14.60 -36.79 -11.34
N ALA A 671 -14.57 -35.70 -10.56
CA ALA A 671 -15.40 -34.52 -10.79
C ALA A 671 -15.23 -33.94 -12.23
N ASN A 672 -14.10 -34.26 -12.88
CA ASN A 672 -13.80 -33.94 -14.27
C ASN A 672 -14.47 -34.88 -15.31
N LYS A 673 -15.27 -35.86 -14.88
CA LYS A 673 -15.92 -36.89 -15.71
C LYS A 673 -17.35 -37.25 -15.33
N SER A 674 -17.99 -36.54 -14.39
CA SER A 674 -19.43 -36.67 -14.14
C SER A 674 -20.17 -35.55 -14.88
N PRO A 675 -20.77 -35.82 -16.08
CA PRO A 675 -21.59 -34.84 -16.79
C PRO A 675 -22.70 -34.30 -15.90
N ASP A 676 -23.19 -35.10 -14.96
CA ASP A 676 -24.31 -34.78 -14.08
C ASP A 676 -23.93 -33.72 -13.03
N LEU A 677 -22.74 -33.80 -12.42
CA LEU A 677 -22.26 -32.79 -11.48
C LEU A 677 -21.96 -31.46 -12.19
N TYR A 678 -21.29 -31.51 -13.35
CA TYR A 678 -21.03 -30.31 -14.14
C TYR A 678 -22.35 -29.66 -14.60
N ALA A 679 -23.30 -30.47 -15.07
CA ALA A 679 -24.62 -30.00 -15.46
C ALA A 679 -25.37 -29.41 -14.26
N PHE A 680 -25.30 -30.03 -13.08
CA PHE A 680 -25.89 -29.50 -11.86
C PHE A 680 -25.27 -28.17 -11.45
N ILE A 681 -23.94 -28.05 -11.41
CA ILE A 681 -23.25 -26.80 -11.05
C ILE A 681 -23.58 -25.70 -12.06
N HIS A 682 -23.59 -26.02 -13.35
CA HIS A 682 -23.95 -25.06 -14.39
C HIS A 682 -25.43 -24.65 -14.30
N ASP A 683 -26.34 -25.58 -14.00
CA ASP A 683 -27.76 -25.29 -13.76
C ASP A 683 -27.98 -24.47 -12.48
N ALA A 684 -27.23 -24.76 -11.41
CA ALA A 684 -27.21 -24.03 -10.14
C ALA A 684 -26.70 -22.61 -10.31
N LYS A 685 -25.62 -22.43 -11.08
CA LYS A 685 -25.13 -21.10 -11.45
C LYS A 685 -26.21 -20.32 -12.21
N ARG A 686 -26.84 -20.92 -13.22
CA ARG A 686 -27.94 -20.28 -13.97
C ARG A 686 -29.12 -19.94 -13.06
N PHE A 687 -29.50 -20.85 -12.18
CA PHE A 687 -30.58 -20.65 -11.22
C PHE A 687 -30.30 -19.48 -10.27
N ALA A 688 -29.10 -19.41 -9.70
CA ALA A 688 -28.69 -18.33 -8.80
C ALA A 688 -28.64 -16.97 -9.51
N LEU A 689 -28.05 -16.92 -10.72
CA LEU A 689 -27.96 -15.69 -11.50
C LEU A 689 -29.34 -15.20 -11.98
N TYR A 690 -30.19 -16.11 -12.44
CA TYR A 690 -31.54 -15.77 -12.91
C TYR A 690 -32.44 -15.26 -11.77
N ASN A 691 -32.27 -15.77 -10.55
CA ASN A 691 -33.11 -15.43 -9.40
C ASN A 691 -32.42 -14.55 -8.35
N ARG A 692 -31.28 -13.93 -8.70
CA ARG A 692 -30.43 -13.18 -7.77
C ARG A 692 -31.19 -12.17 -6.92
N THR A 693 -31.97 -11.29 -7.56
CA THR A 693 -32.71 -10.22 -6.89
C THR A 693 -33.63 -10.75 -5.80
N VAL A 694 -34.27 -11.89 -6.05
CA VAL A 694 -35.15 -12.55 -5.09
C VAL A 694 -34.34 -13.12 -3.92
N ILE A 695 -33.19 -13.74 -4.19
CA ILE A 695 -32.29 -14.32 -3.19
C ILE A 695 -31.73 -13.24 -2.25
N GLU A 696 -31.32 -12.08 -2.79
CA GLU A 696 -30.71 -11.00 -2.01
C GLU A 696 -31.72 -10.21 -1.18
N GLN A 697 -32.96 -10.07 -1.66
CA GLN A 697 -33.99 -9.30 -0.94
C GLN A 697 -34.79 -10.16 0.03
N THR A 698 -35.22 -11.35 -0.41
CA THR A 698 -36.15 -12.22 0.33
C THR A 698 -35.73 -13.68 0.17
N PRO A 699 -34.70 -14.16 0.90
CA PRO A 699 -34.09 -15.47 0.68
C PRO A 699 -35.09 -16.65 0.79
N LEU A 700 -36.12 -16.55 1.62
CA LEU A 700 -37.17 -17.57 1.73
C LEU A 700 -38.05 -17.67 0.48
N GLN A 701 -38.14 -16.59 -0.28
CA GLN A 701 -38.88 -16.55 -1.53
C GLN A 701 -38.22 -17.39 -2.62
N LEU A 702 -36.97 -17.84 -2.40
CA LEU A 702 -36.31 -18.85 -3.23
C LEU A 702 -37.18 -20.08 -3.45
N TYR A 703 -37.89 -20.54 -2.41
CA TYR A 703 -38.69 -21.76 -2.47
C TYR A 703 -40.11 -21.53 -3.03
N CYS A 704 -40.66 -20.34 -2.79
CA CYS A 704 -42.02 -19.98 -3.18
C CYS A 704 -42.11 -19.43 -4.61
N SER A 705 -41.08 -18.75 -5.11
CA SER A 705 -41.08 -18.14 -6.44
C SER A 705 -39.92 -18.64 -7.31
N ALA A 706 -38.67 -18.53 -6.87
CA ALA A 706 -37.53 -18.81 -7.73
C ALA A 706 -37.47 -20.27 -8.22
N LEU A 707 -37.66 -21.26 -7.33
CA LEU A 707 -37.73 -22.68 -7.68
C LEU A 707 -38.96 -23.01 -8.55
N VAL A 708 -40.10 -22.40 -8.25
CA VAL A 708 -41.37 -22.62 -8.97
C VAL A 708 -41.28 -22.11 -10.41
N PHE A 709 -40.66 -20.95 -10.62
CA PHE A 709 -40.55 -20.30 -11.93
C PHE A 709 -39.31 -20.72 -12.72
N ALA A 710 -38.42 -21.52 -12.14
CA ALA A 710 -37.33 -22.15 -12.87
C ALA A 710 -37.86 -23.09 -13.98
N PRO A 711 -37.14 -23.29 -15.10
CA PRO A 711 -37.60 -24.12 -16.21
C PRO A 711 -37.91 -25.56 -15.81
N GLU A 712 -38.86 -26.21 -16.49
CA GLU A 712 -39.32 -27.57 -16.19
C GLU A 712 -38.17 -28.60 -16.16
N ASN A 713 -37.18 -28.45 -17.05
CA ASN A 713 -36.02 -29.35 -17.14
C ASN A 713 -34.83 -28.92 -16.25
N SER A 714 -34.92 -27.82 -15.50
CA SER A 714 -33.85 -27.41 -14.57
C SER A 714 -33.56 -28.54 -13.59
N ILE A 715 -32.27 -28.87 -13.44
CA ILE A 715 -31.80 -29.92 -12.53
C ILE A 715 -32.04 -29.46 -11.09
N VAL A 716 -31.75 -28.20 -10.78
CA VAL A 716 -32.01 -27.57 -9.48
C VAL A 716 -33.50 -27.65 -9.13
N ARG A 717 -34.38 -27.24 -10.05
CA ARG A 717 -35.83 -27.31 -9.82
C ARG A 717 -36.28 -28.73 -9.50
N ARG A 718 -35.89 -29.71 -10.32
CA ARG A 718 -36.26 -31.12 -10.11
C ARG A 718 -35.69 -31.68 -8.80
N HIS A 719 -34.46 -31.29 -8.45
CA HIS A 719 -33.82 -31.72 -7.22
C HIS A 719 -34.51 -31.16 -5.97
N PHE A 720 -34.95 -29.90 -6.02
CA PHE A 720 -35.56 -29.20 -4.89
C PHE A 720 -37.10 -29.08 -4.98
N GLU A 721 -37.75 -29.81 -5.87
CA GLU A 721 -39.21 -29.72 -6.12
C GLU A 721 -40.03 -29.99 -4.85
N LYS A 722 -39.58 -30.91 -4.00
CA LYS A 722 -40.24 -31.25 -2.72
C LYS A 722 -40.33 -30.07 -1.73
N TYR A 723 -39.53 -29.02 -1.93
CA TYR A 723 -39.52 -27.82 -1.10
C TYR A 723 -40.47 -26.74 -1.62
N ILE A 724 -41.09 -26.92 -2.79
CA ILE A 724 -42.10 -26.02 -3.33
C ILE A 724 -43.39 -26.19 -2.50
N PRO A 725 -43.98 -25.10 -1.97
CA PRO A 725 -45.19 -25.21 -1.18
C PRO A 725 -46.39 -25.73 -2.01
N PRO A 726 -47.16 -26.72 -1.50
CA PRO A 726 -48.21 -27.39 -2.26
C PRO A 726 -49.42 -26.49 -2.60
N TRP A 727 -49.55 -25.35 -1.92
CA TRP A 727 -50.60 -24.36 -2.18
C TRP A 727 -50.30 -23.46 -3.39
N ILE A 728 -49.10 -23.55 -3.98
CA ILE A 728 -48.74 -22.83 -5.20
C ILE A 728 -49.07 -23.71 -6.43
N GLN A 729 -49.90 -23.18 -7.32
CA GLN A 729 -50.21 -23.82 -8.61
C GLN A 729 -49.83 -22.90 -9.76
N THR A 730 -48.93 -23.36 -10.64
CA THR A 730 -48.57 -22.65 -11.86
C THR A 730 -49.67 -22.84 -12.92
N LYS A 731 -50.51 -21.82 -13.12
CA LYS A 731 -51.51 -21.81 -14.20
C LYS A 731 -50.91 -21.52 -15.59
N PRO A 732 -50.04 -20.51 -15.78
CA PRO A 732 -49.30 -20.37 -17.03
C PRO A 732 -48.17 -21.41 -17.14
N LYS A 733 -47.92 -21.91 -18.35
CA LYS A 733 -46.77 -22.80 -18.61
C LYS A 733 -45.47 -22.01 -18.46
N VAL A 734 -44.60 -22.49 -17.58
CA VAL A 734 -43.19 -22.06 -17.49
C VAL A 734 -42.39 -22.70 -18.62
N ARG A 735 -41.21 -22.13 -18.91
CA ARG A 735 -40.39 -22.60 -20.04
C ARG A 735 -39.86 -24.01 -19.79
N THR A 736 -39.67 -24.78 -20.85
CA THR A 736 -39.15 -26.16 -20.75
C THR A 736 -37.67 -26.21 -20.38
N ALA A 737 -36.85 -25.30 -20.91
CA ALA A 737 -35.43 -25.18 -20.61
C ALA A 737 -35.04 -23.72 -20.37
N TRP A 738 -33.86 -23.50 -19.76
CA TRP A 738 -33.24 -22.18 -19.74
C TRP A 738 -33.11 -21.65 -21.16
N ASN A 739 -33.37 -20.36 -21.37
CA ASN A 739 -33.07 -19.73 -22.64
C ASN A 739 -31.54 -19.59 -22.82
N ALA A 740 -31.12 -19.11 -23.98
CA ALA A 740 -29.70 -18.82 -24.23
C ALA A 740 -29.16 -17.70 -23.33
N ALA A 741 -30.03 -16.82 -22.82
CA ALA A 741 -29.64 -15.78 -21.87
C ALA A 741 -29.31 -16.41 -20.50
N LEU A 742 -28.09 -16.14 -20.01
CA LEU A 742 -27.63 -16.62 -18.70
C LEU A 742 -28.21 -15.80 -17.54
N GLN A 743 -28.47 -14.52 -17.79
CA GLN A 743 -29.00 -13.57 -16.83
C GLN A 743 -29.65 -12.41 -17.60
N THR A 744 -30.72 -11.83 -17.03
CA THR A 744 -31.29 -10.57 -17.49
C THR A 744 -30.92 -9.50 -16.45
N LEU A 745 -30.28 -8.43 -16.89
CA LEU A 745 -29.92 -7.30 -16.03
C LEU A 745 -31.05 -6.28 -16.12
N GLU A 746 -31.82 -6.15 -15.05
CA GLU A 746 -33.00 -5.28 -14.97
C GLU A 746 -32.67 -4.05 -14.13
N GLY A 747 -33.09 -2.87 -14.58
CA GLY A 747 -32.79 -1.61 -13.88
C GLY A 747 -33.10 -0.35 -14.68
N HIS A 748 -32.77 -0.35 -15.97
CA HIS A 748 -33.10 0.76 -16.85
C HIS A 748 -34.62 0.95 -17.03
N THR A 749 -35.06 2.20 -17.03
CA THR A 749 -36.48 2.58 -17.21
C THR A 749 -36.82 2.96 -18.66
N GLY A 750 -35.82 3.03 -19.52
CA GLY A 750 -35.94 3.28 -20.96
C GLY A 750 -35.20 2.25 -21.82
N PRO A 751 -35.33 2.31 -23.16
CA PRO A 751 -34.59 1.43 -24.06
C PRO A 751 -33.06 1.55 -23.88
N VAL A 752 -32.39 0.40 -23.75
CA VAL A 752 -30.92 0.31 -23.73
C VAL A 752 -30.38 0.43 -25.15
N TRP A 753 -29.45 1.35 -25.36
CA TRP A 753 -28.92 1.69 -26.69
C TRP A 753 -27.49 1.24 -26.93
N ALA A 754 -26.67 1.09 -25.88
CA ALA A 754 -25.30 0.61 -26.03
C ALA A 754 -24.87 -0.29 -24.86
N LEU A 755 -23.96 -1.23 -25.17
CA LEU A 755 -23.38 -2.18 -24.24
C LEU A 755 -21.88 -2.32 -24.53
N LYS A 756 -21.04 -2.37 -23.48
CA LYS A 756 -19.60 -2.62 -23.59
C LYS A 756 -19.10 -3.43 -22.40
N PHE A 757 -18.26 -4.43 -22.66
CA PHE A 757 -17.47 -5.08 -21.61
C PHE A 757 -16.22 -4.27 -21.30
N SER A 758 -15.78 -4.33 -20.04
CA SER A 758 -14.43 -3.89 -19.69
C SER A 758 -13.38 -4.78 -20.39
N PRO A 759 -12.15 -4.27 -20.60
CA PRO A 759 -11.06 -5.02 -21.22
C PRO A 759 -10.70 -6.33 -20.48
N ASP A 760 -10.84 -6.34 -19.15
CA ASP A 760 -10.63 -7.53 -18.31
C ASP A 760 -11.85 -8.47 -18.24
N GLY A 761 -12.97 -8.07 -18.84
CA GLY A 761 -14.22 -8.81 -18.90
C GLY A 761 -14.97 -8.92 -17.57
N LYS A 762 -14.53 -8.24 -16.51
CA LYS A 762 -15.17 -8.31 -15.18
C LYS A 762 -16.37 -7.38 -15.03
N GLN A 763 -16.48 -6.34 -15.86
CA GLN A 763 -17.60 -5.41 -15.84
C GLN A 763 -18.32 -5.35 -17.18
N LEU A 764 -19.61 -5.08 -17.13
CA LEU A 764 -20.44 -4.73 -18.28
C LEU A 764 -21.04 -3.35 -18.03
N ALA A 765 -20.93 -2.44 -18.99
CA ALA A 765 -21.60 -1.14 -18.97
C ALA A 765 -22.79 -1.14 -19.93
N SER A 766 -23.89 -0.51 -19.54
CA SER A 766 -25.08 -0.31 -20.36
C SER A 766 -25.54 1.16 -20.37
N ALA A 767 -25.86 1.71 -21.54
CA ALA A 767 -26.34 3.07 -21.69
C ALA A 767 -27.77 3.11 -22.22
N SER A 768 -28.59 4.03 -21.71
CA SER A 768 -30.04 4.00 -21.94
C SER A 768 -30.65 5.35 -22.31
N HIS A 769 -31.86 5.27 -22.87
CA HIS A 769 -32.72 6.41 -23.12
C HIS A 769 -33.14 7.16 -21.84
N ASP A 770 -33.11 6.49 -20.69
CA ASP A 770 -33.45 7.07 -19.37
C ASP A 770 -32.39 8.03 -18.80
N HIS A 771 -31.40 8.41 -19.61
CA HIS A 771 -30.32 9.35 -19.28
C HIS A 771 -29.25 8.76 -18.33
N THR A 772 -29.33 7.48 -18.01
CA THR A 772 -28.37 6.81 -17.12
C THR A 772 -27.46 5.86 -17.88
N VAL A 773 -26.30 5.59 -17.29
CA VAL A 773 -25.44 4.47 -17.64
C VAL A 773 -25.33 3.58 -16.41
N TRP A 774 -25.38 2.25 -16.55
CA TRP A 774 -25.25 1.32 -15.44
C TRP A 774 -24.01 0.47 -15.63
N LEU A 775 -23.32 0.19 -14.52
CA LEU A 775 -22.21 -0.75 -14.44
C LEU A 775 -22.67 -1.99 -13.70
N TRP A 776 -22.33 -3.14 -14.28
CA TRP A 776 -22.72 -4.45 -13.80
C TRP A 776 -21.49 -5.31 -13.62
N ASP A 777 -21.46 -6.10 -12.54
CA ASP A 777 -20.48 -7.16 -12.40
C ASP A 777 -20.80 -8.25 -13.45
N ALA A 778 -19.86 -8.55 -14.34
CA ALA A 778 -20.11 -9.44 -15.47
C ALA A 778 -20.30 -10.92 -15.05
N ALA A 779 -19.78 -11.31 -13.88
CA ALA A 779 -19.83 -12.68 -13.40
C ALA A 779 -21.14 -13.00 -12.66
N THR A 780 -21.65 -12.02 -11.92
CA THR A 780 -22.77 -12.14 -10.99
C THR A 780 -23.99 -11.33 -11.42
N GLY A 781 -23.81 -10.37 -12.33
CA GLY A 781 -24.82 -9.41 -12.78
C GLY A 781 -25.29 -8.44 -11.71
N ALA A 782 -24.48 -8.24 -10.65
CA ALA A 782 -24.77 -7.24 -9.63
C ALA A 782 -24.77 -5.87 -10.28
N THR A 783 -25.73 -5.01 -9.96
CA THR A 783 -25.51 -3.59 -10.19
C THR A 783 -24.37 -3.14 -9.30
N MET A 784 -23.28 -2.71 -9.93
CA MET A 784 -22.15 -2.13 -9.22
C MET A 784 -22.41 -0.64 -8.99
N GLN A 785 -22.79 0.07 -10.05
CA GLN A 785 -23.00 1.52 -10.02
C GLN A 785 -24.09 1.96 -11.00
N THR A 786 -24.77 3.05 -10.63
CA THR A 786 -25.67 3.80 -11.51
C THR A 786 -25.04 5.17 -11.77
N LEU A 787 -24.70 5.44 -13.03
CA LEU A 787 -24.05 6.66 -13.48
C LEU A 787 -25.13 7.65 -13.93
N GLU A 788 -25.50 8.54 -13.02
CA GLU A 788 -26.50 9.58 -13.24
C GLU A 788 -25.83 10.93 -13.50
N GLY A 789 -26.33 11.69 -14.47
CA GLY A 789 -25.87 13.06 -14.69
C GLY A 789 -26.07 13.61 -16.09
N HIS A 790 -26.23 12.76 -17.11
CA HIS A 790 -26.65 13.25 -18.42
C HIS A 790 -28.08 13.82 -18.34
N THR A 791 -28.33 14.93 -19.03
CA THR A 791 -29.67 15.56 -19.10
C THR A 791 -30.44 15.11 -20.34
N GLY A 792 -29.84 14.25 -21.16
CA GLY A 792 -30.42 13.68 -22.36
C GLY A 792 -30.09 12.20 -22.54
N PRO A 793 -30.78 11.49 -23.46
CA PRO A 793 -30.56 10.07 -23.72
C PRO A 793 -29.11 9.71 -24.05
N VAL A 794 -28.56 8.65 -23.44
CA VAL A 794 -27.16 8.25 -23.64
C VAL A 794 -27.07 7.23 -24.77
N ARG A 795 -26.31 7.56 -25.81
CA ARG A 795 -26.31 6.79 -27.07
C ARG A 795 -25.18 5.80 -27.20
N THR A 796 -24.03 6.08 -26.62
CA THR A 796 -22.86 5.21 -26.72
C THR A 796 -22.00 5.32 -25.48
N ILE A 797 -21.24 4.25 -25.25
CA ILE A 797 -20.27 4.11 -24.17
C ILE A 797 -19.01 3.42 -24.67
N ALA A 798 -17.87 3.68 -24.03
CA ALA A 798 -16.60 3.03 -24.31
C ALA A 798 -15.75 2.94 -23.04
N PHE A 799 -15.20 1.77 -22.76
CA PHE A 799 -14.17 1.63 -21.73
C PHE A 799 -12.81 2.08 -22.28
N SER A 800 -11.98 2.65 -21.40
CA SER A 800 -10.56 2.81 -21.66
C SER A 800 -9.86 1.44 -21.77
N PRO A 801 -8.70 1.33 -22.44
CA PRO A 801 -8.00 0.06 -22.62
C PRO A 801 -7.55 -0.62 -21.32
N ASP A 802 -7.37 0.14 -20.24
CA ASP A 802 -7.07 -0.37 -18.90
C ASP A 802 -8.33 -0.73 -18.09
N GLY A 803 -9.53 -0.42 -18.60
CA GLY A 803 -10.82 -0.68 -17.97
C GLY A 803 -11.21 0.28 -16.85
N LYS A 804 -10.38 1.27 -16.53
CA LYS A 804 -10.56 2.17 -15.37
C LYS A 804 -11.53 3.32 -15.62
N GLN A 805 -11.69 3.73 -16.88
CA GLN A 805 -12.58 4.81 -17.26
C GLN A 805 -13.65 4.31 -18.23
N LEU A 806 -14.82 4.92 -18.14
CA LEU A 806 -15.92 4.74 -19.08
C LEU A 806 -16.29 6.11 -19.65
N ALA A 807 -16.21 6.28 -20.96
CA ALA A 807 -16.77 7.45 -21.63
C ALA A 807 -18.22 7.18 -22.03
N SER A 808 -19.12 8.13 -21.86
CA SER A 808 -20.47 8.12 -22.40
C SER A 808 -20.77 9.38 -23.19
N ALA A 809 -21.48 9.25 -24.32
CA ALA A 809 -21.92 10.39 -25.13
C ALA A 809 -23.44 10.42 -25.22
N SER A 810 -24.00 11.62 -25.02
CA SER A 810 -25.43 11.84 -24.89
C SER A 810 -25.97 12.89 -25.87
N TYR A 811 -27.28 12.87 -26.06
CA TYR A 811 -28.04 13.91 -26.76
C TYR A 811 -28.06 15.26 -26.04
N ASP A 812 -27.58 15.36 -24.81
CA ASP A 812 -27.34 16.66 -24.14
C ASP A 812 -26.11 17.43 -24.69
N HIS A 813 -25.55 16.95 -25.80
CA HIS A 813 -24.37 17.49 -26.47
C HIS A 813 -23.09 17.42 -25.63
N THR A 814 -23.07 16.55 -24.60
CA THR A 814 -21.89 16.33 -23.77
C THR A 814 -21.36 14.90 -23.90
N VAL A 815 -20.04 14.79 -23.73
CA VAL A 815 -19.38 13.53 -23.40
C VAL A 815 -19.01 13.60 -21.93
N ARG A 816 -19.39 12.58 -21.17
CA ARG A 816 -18.99 12.42 -19.77
C ARG A 816 -18.00 11.28 -19.67
N LEU A 817 -16.96 11.50 -18.89
CA LEU A 817 -16.06 10.44 -18.46
C LEU A 817 -16.53 10.02 -17.07
N TRP A 818 -16.49 8.72 -16.81
CA TRP A 818 -16.86 8.13 -15.54
C TRP A 818 -15.71 7.25 -15.09
N ASP A 819 -15.50 7.20 -13.79
CA ASP A 819 -14.66 6.18 -13.20
C ASP A 819 -15.43 4.85 -13.20
N ALA A 820 -14.83 3.78 -13.75
CA ALA A 820 -15.49 2.48 -13.86
C ALA A 820 -15.58 1.71 -12.53
N ALA A 821 -14.80 2.08 -11.50
CA ALA A 821 -14.84 1.45 -10.19
C ALA A 821 -15.86 2.13 -9.27
N THR A 822 -15.91 3.47 -9.24
CA THR A 822 -16.85 4.20 -8.35
C THR A 822 -18.08 4.75 -9.03
N GLY A 823 -18.11 4.79 -10.36
CA GLY A 823 -19.24 5.32 -11.10
C GLY A 823 -19.46 6.83 -10.98
N GLN A 824 -18.46 7.56 -10.46
CA GLN A 824 -18.54 9.01 -10.39
C GLN A 824 -18.17 9.65 -11.74
N GLY A 825 -18.88 10.73 -12.09
CA GLY A 825 -18.57 11.53 -13.27
C GLY A 825 -17.27 12.30 -13.09
N ILE A 826 -16.27 12.00 -13.91
CA ILE A 826 -14.99 12.69 -13.98
C ILE A 826 -15.24 14.04 -14.64
N SER A 827 -15.20 15.13 -13.87
CA SER A 827 -15.51 16.48 -14.33
C SER A 827 -14.42 17.05 -15.26
N LYS A 828 -14.53 16.74 -16.55
CA LYS A 828 -14.15 17.65 -17.63
C LYS A 828 -15.31 17.69 -18.62
N GLN A 829 -16.16 18.70 -18.48
CA GLN A 829 -17.21 18.97 -19.45
C GLN A 829 -16.52 19.48 -20.72
N ILE A 830 -16.31 18.60 -21.70
CA ILE A 830 -15.93 19.03 -23.05
C ILE A 830 -17.24 19.44 -23.73
N SER A 831 -17.67 20.68 -23.49
CA SER A 831 -18.68 21.29 -24.34
C SER A 831 -18.02 21.60 -25.68
N ALA A 832 -18.57 21.05 -26.76
CA ALA A 832 -18.30 21.62 -28.07
C ALA A 832 -18.83 23.06 -28.04
N ALA A 833 -17.98 24.03 -28.38
CA ALA A 833 -18.39 25.42 -28.55
C ALA A 833 -19.58 25.45 -29.53
N SER A 834 -20.75 25.85 -29.05
CA SER A 834 -21.85 26.21 -29.94
C SER A 834 -21.50 27.54 -30.58
N ASP A 835 -21.11 27.51 -31.85
CA ASP A 835 -21.07 28.71 -32.67
C ASP A 835 -22.47 29.34 -32.69
N SER A 836 -22.49 30.63 -32.37
CA SER A 836 -23.63 31.52 -32.52
C SER A 836 -24.02 31.67 -33.99
N GLU A 837 -25.31 31.53 -34.29
CA GLU A 837 -26.03 32.42 -35.21
C GLU A 837 -27.18 33.09 -34.47
#